data_AF-W4VAE8-F1
#
_entry.id   AF-W4VAE8-F1
#
_cell.length_a   1.000
_cell.length_b   1.000
_cell.length_c   1.000
_cell.angle_alpha   90.00
_cell.angle_beta   90.00
_cell.angle_gamma   90.00
#
_symmetry.space_group_name_H-M   'P 1'
#
loop_
_entity.id
_entity.type
_entity.pdbx_description
1 polymer ?
#
loop_
_entity_poly.entity_id
_entity_poly.type
_entity_poly.pdbx_seq_one_letter_code
_entity_poly.pdbx_strand_id
1 'polypeptide(L)'
;MLKKSLYKQSTLFLTVCLLVQIISAAVIGLSVYASSEGISVEFFNGNLGANVGSMNLNFKVINNGASAVELSDIKLRYYFTDDGVSPITVFIDHAANSGNVINTCITYTIKDINTSGANKYIELGFNAQAGSLAPNTSVLVKARAYQSNYSQDFTQTNDYSFCQTNTDFAAWDKVTGYLNGVLFSGTEPVMLTPTPSLATPTPQMSPIPTVTSSATPTPEVIPTPSGLETPADWMNQAVPNGDFEAGTILWSFYCDSVSGANASNAVYSEPSGNKMSKTAIENVGANYWAIQLKHAGIVLENSKTYRLTFDAKSTMPRDIIVSLQDATSSLIEYYGKIIKIDSHMKTYTCEFTLNSSEGTSVAIVFEMGKIGAIANKAHDIILDNVHIEKITSPLPPGPPAPKEDALVASVTASRNSVYEIELGKEADISLSQSGEIALEGSIDTKKEVVLVLDNSGALNSYVKDILSPLDFGIYSNRDLTIQGKSASINGSVHTNSLFTSTADSIQISQTCSAASFNIVSKNVDIKTLKNITTPIEMPYFHNELINDAAEDFMVFRPEDYPPSFFPYPMPGQEDIFIIYNIFAGRFEIFGMGTLVINSSMYFKGNVLISLRSTNNVSEGFIVADGNIIIQGENLYPSGPNDKLYVYSIGGNIEYQTSNSTINGIAYAPGNPANPDSGKILFLGNNNTINGAIAGNQLNFTASDLKVNHTEGQFNVVEEKYMQNTSHLKLVKDVAKSLIDRFVGSKTKISVIQYSDSANDNDFKQYDLFMSGNAVTLKQKIHAIEPGTSGFSNMGDAMRRAYHILNKPSKDPVSKYIVVLAGSVPNRWTAMNNVGNEPKTGNGKADHIKPDNEAYSSTDYAKDIGKMITSAGINLQFIDFSDENIGTVMEEIAAESGVESIEATGKHYYRANDFIELADIFDNICLKINYDVVLDNVLYEEILPAGVLPVEVPDWMSTQSVSVGGVTRTKITGAINNIPLTYKGKGYSFDIGSFKIKVKFMKPGTIVFDGADSKIIYTIDYIDKDGKNQSRSLDKYFNDITVNVKMSVDIN
;
A
#
# COMPACT_ATOMS: atom_id res chain seq x y z
N MET A 1 -78.66 17.68 14.67
CA MET A 1 -77.34 18.03 15.23
C MET A 1 -76.36 16.84 15.36
N LEU A 2 -76.79 15.59 15.55
CA LEU A 2 -75.87 14.45 15.80
C LEU A 2 -74.77 14.22 14.74
N LYS A 3 -75.05 14.31 13.42
CA LYS A 3 -74.05 13.98 12.38
C LYS A 3 -72.76 14.83 12.40
N LYS A 4 -72.81 16.10 12.84
CA LYS A 4 -71.59 16.94 12.99
C LYS A 4 -70.76 16.59 14.23
N SER A 5 -71.38 16.00 15.25
CA SER A 5 -70.68 15.49 16.45
C SER A 5 -69.88 14.23 16.11
N LEU A 6 -70.51 13.27 15.40
CA LEU A 6 -69.82 12.05 14.96
C LEU A 6 -68.63 12.38 14.04
N TYR A 7 -68.76 13.31 13.09
CA TYR A 7 -67.64 13.62 12.19
C TYR A 7 -66.41 14.21 12.90
N LYS A 8 -66.63 15.05 13.93
CA LYS A 8 -65.54 15.56 14.79
C LYS A 8 -64.96 14.49 15.71
N GLN A 9 -65.77 13.57 16.24
CA GLN A 9 -65.26 12.44 17.01
C GLN A 9 -64.49 11.46 16.12
N SER A 10 -64.95 11.16 14.90
CA SER A 10 -64.22 10.29 13.96
C SER A 10 -62.93 10.92 13.45
N THR A 11 -62.85 12.24 13.23
CA THR A 11 -61.56 12.89 12.94
C THR A 11 -60.64 12.85 14.15
N LEU A 12 -61.13 13.16 15.36
CA LEU A 12 -60.31 13.06 16.58
C LEU A 12 -59.83 11.62 16.84
N PHE A 13 -60.68 10.60 16.62
CA PHE A 13 -60.29 9.19 16.75
C PHE A 13 -59.30 8.77 15.66
N LEU A 14 -59.42 9.29 14.43
CA LEU A 14 -58.46 9.00 13.36
C LEU A 14 -57.11 9.70 13.62
N THR A 15 -57.09 10.95 14.11
CA THR A 15 -55.86 11.63 14.51
C THR A 15 -55.22 10.99 15.74
N VAL A 16 -56.01 10.50 16.70
CA VAL A 16 -55.50 9.75 17.86
C VAL A 16 -55.01 8.36 17.45
N CYS A 17 -55.68 7.66 16.54
CA CYS A 17 -55.17 6.40 16.00
C CYS A 17 -53.89 6.60 15.18
N LEU A 18 -53.77 7.68 14.39
CA LEU A 18 -52.51 8.01 13.73
C LEU A 18 -51.42 8.42 14.73
N LEU A 19 -51.72 9.23 15.76
CA LEU A 19 -50.72 9.53 16.80
C LEU A 19 -50.33 8.27 17.59
N VAL A 20 -51.26 7.37 17.90
CA VAL A 20 -50.96 6.13 18.62
C VAL A 20 -50.21 5.15 17.72
N GLN A 21 -50.48 5.09 16.41
CA GLN A 21 -49.66 4.35 15.45
C GLN A 21 -48.27 4.98 15.26
N ILE A 22 -48.15 6.30 15.28
CA ILE A 22 -46.84 6.98 15.23
C ILE A 22 -46.07 6.77 16.55
N ILE A 23 -46.75 6.71 17.70
CA ILE A 23 -46.12 6.46 19.01
C ILE A 23 -45.84 4.96 19.25
N SER A 24 -46.57 4.02 18.64
CA SER A 24 -46.23 2.59 18.70
C SER A 24 -45.30 2.11 17.58
N ALA A 25 -45.25 2.81 16.43
CA ALA A 25 -44.19 2.62 15.43
C ALA A 25 -42.87 3.31 15.83
N ALA A 26 -42.90 4.36 16.66
CA ALA A 26 -41.69 4.96 17.25
C ALA A 26 -41.08 4.14 18.41
N VAL A 27 -41.66 3.00 18.78
CA VAL A 27 -41.19 2.14 19.90
C VAL A 27 -40.91 0.68 19.45
N ILE A 28 -41.13 0.33 18.19
CA ILE A 28 -40.67 -0.94 17.59
C ILE A 28 -39.70 -0.57 16.45
N GLY A 29 -38.43 -0.38 16.82
CA GLY A 29 -37.42 0.29 15.99
C GLY A 29 -36.26 0.85 16.80
N LEU A 30 -36.44 0.99 18.13
CA LEU A 30 -35.32 0.80 19.05
C LEU A 30 -34.88 -0.65 18.95
N SER A 31 -33.80 -0.87 18.20
CA SER A 31 -32.87 -1.94 18.53
C SER A 31 -32.59 -1.84 20.02
N VAL A 32 -32.88 -2.92 20.76
CA VAL A 32 -32.44 -3.05 22.14
C VAL A 32 -30.93 -3.23 22.07
N TYR A 33 -30.21 -2.12 21.98
CA TYR A 33 -28.77 -2.10 22.20
C TYR A 33 -28.54 -2.75 23.56
N ALA A 34 -27.83 -3.87 23.58
CA ALA A 34 -27.33 -4.43 24.82
C ALA A 34 -26.53 -3.30 25.49
N SER A 35 -26.92 -2.93 26.71
CA SER A 35 -26.28 -1.83 27.43
C SER A 35 -24.79 -2.13 27.58
N SER A 36 -23.94 -1.21 27.13
CA SER A 36 -22.49 -1.27 27.37
C SER A 36 -22.14 -1.16 28.86
N GLU A 37 -23.11 -0.76 29.71
CA GLU A 37 -23.01 -0.78 31.16
C GLU A 37 -22.63 -2.18 31.69
N GLY A 38 -21.38 -2.31 32.09
CA GLY A 38 -20.84 -3.50 32.77
C GLY A 38 -19.67 -4.18 32.06
N ILE A 39 -19.36 -3.88 30.80
CA ILE A 39 -18.21 -4.51 30.12
C ILE A 39 -16.95 -3.65 30.30
N SER A 40 -15.81 -4.26 30.60
CA SER A 40 -14.52 -3.56 30.75
C SER A 40 -13.37 -4.27 30.04
N VAL A 41 -12.36 -3.52 29.59
CA VAL A 41 -11.11 -4.06 29.01
C VAL A 41 -9.94 -3.82 29.97
N GLU A 42 -9.15 -4.88 30.18
CA GLU A 42 -7.82 -4.84 30.79
C GLU A 42 -6.76 -5.16 29.74
N PHE A 43 -5.60 -4.53 29.83
CA PHE A 43 -4.52 -4.67 28.84
C PHE A 43 -3.13 -4.44 29.44
N PHE A 44 -2.13 -5.12 28.85
CA PHE A 44 -0.70 -4.84 29.07
C PHE A 44 0.16 -5.29 27.88
N ASN A 45 1.28 -4.62 27.65
CA ASN A 45 2.29 -5.08 26.68
C ASN A 45 3.15 -6.19 27.31
N GLY A 46 3.28 -7.32 26.63
CA GLY A 46 4.09 -8.46 27.11
C GLY A 46 5.61 -8.23 27.00
N ASN A 47 6.03 -7.19 26.28
CA ASN A 47 7.40 -6.74 26.15
C ASN A 47 7.41 -5.20 26.26
N LEU A 48 8.22 -4.67 27.18
CA LEU A 48 8.30 -3.23 27.48
C LEU A 48 9.52 -2.56 26.85
N GLY A 49 10.23 -3.25 25.95
CA GLY A 49 11.34 -2.67 25.19
C GLY A 49 10.88 -1.52 24.30
N ALA A 50 11.72 -0.49 24.17
CA ALA A 50 11.43 0.66 23.31
C ALA A 50 11.40 0.27 21.82
N ASN A 51 12.33 -0.58 21.39
CA ASN A 51 12.35 -1.19 20.06
C ASN A 51 12.19 -2.71 20.21
N VAL A 52 11.31 -3.32 19.42
CA VAL A 52 10.99 -4.76 19.50
C VAL A 52 10.66 -5.35 18.12
N GLY A 53 11.27 -6.49 17.78
CA GLY A 53 10.91 -7.26 16.58
C GLY A 53 9.50 -7.89 16.63
N SER A 54 8.84 -7.85 17.81
CA SER A 54 7.41 -8.13 17.92
C SER A 54 6.76 -7.36 19.07
N MET A 55 5.67 -6.65 18.80
CA MET A 55 4.81 -6.07 19.83
C MET A 55 3.92 -7.15 20.44
N ASN A 56 3.89 -7.26 21.77
CA ASN A 56 3.10 -8.27 22.49
C ASN A 56 1.81 -7.67 23.04
N LEU A 57 0.68 -7.92 22.39
CA LEU A 57 -0.62 -7.31 22.69
C LEU A 57 -1.48 -8.28 23.52
N ASN A 58 -1.68 -7.98 24.81
CA ASN A 58 -2.49 -8.84 25.70
C ASN A 58 -3.76 -8.12 26.16
N PHE A 59 -4.90 -8.55 25.65
CA PHE A 59 -6.23 -8.07 26.02
C PHE A 59 -6.98 -9.04 26.92
N LYS A 60 -7.81 -8.52 27.82
CA LYS A 60 -8.81 -9.27 28.59
C LYS A 60 -10.09 -8.45 28.68
N VAL A 61 -11.21 -9.02 28.26
CA VAL A 61 -12.54 -8.41 28.32
C VAL A 61 -13.34 -9.10 29.42
N ILE A 62 -13.93 -8.32 30.32
CA ILE A 62 -14.70 -8.81 31.46
C ILE A 62 -16.14 -8.33 31.32
N ASN A 63 -17.11 -9.25 31.43
CA ASN A 63 -18.52 -8.91 31.49
C ASN A 63 -18.95 -8.83 32.97
N ASN A 64 -18.99 -7.63 33.53
CA ASN A 64 -19.53 -7.34 34.87
C ASN A 64 -21.04 -7.01 34.83
N GLY A 65 -21.68 -7.12 33.66
CA GLY A 65 -23.11 -6.91 33.46
C GLY A 65 -23.95 -8.14 33.87
N ALA A 66 -25.28 -7.98 33.85
CA ALA A 66 -26.22 -9.03 34.25
C ALA A 66 -26.63 -9.99 33.10
N SER A 67 -26.26 -9.69 31.86
CA SER A 67 -26.66 -10.43 30.65
C SER A 67 -25.44 -10.96 29.90
N ALA A 68 -25.58 -12.08 29.19
CA ALA A 68 -24.53 -12.60 28.31
C ALA A 68 -24.37 -11.71 27.07
N VAL A 69 -23.16 -11.67 26.50
CA VAL A 69 -22.79 -10.83 25.36
C VAL A 69 -22.13 -11.71 24.30
N GLU A 70 -22.62 -11.71 23.05
CA GLU A 70 -22.00 -12.50 21.99
C GLU A 70 -20.62 -11.93 21.63
N LEU A 71 -19.59 -12.78 21.57
CA LEU A 71 -18.22 -12.32 21.32
C LEU A 71 -18.02 -11.82 19.88
N SER A 72 -18.83 -12.30 18.91
CA SER A 72 -18.82 -11.83 17.52
C SER A 72 -18.93 -10.32 17.40
N ASP A 73 -19.68 -9.72 18.32
CA ASP A 73 -20.06 -8.33 18.37
C ASP A 73 -18.94 -7.45 18.99
N ILE A 74 -17.94 -8.08 19.62
CA ILE A 74 -16.82 -7.42 20.28
C ILE A 74 -15.65 -7.23 19.31
N LYS A 75 -15.12 -5.99 19.27
CA LYS A 75 -13.84 -5.64 18.63
C LYS A 75 -12.92 -4.95 19.64
N LEU A 76 -11.61 -5.12 19.47
CA LEU A 76 -10.55 -4.59 20.32
C LEU A 76 -9.48 -3.96 19.43
N ARG A 77 -9.02 -2.73 19.72
CA ARG A 77 -8.02 -2.04 18.90
C ARG A 77 -6.76 -1.68 19.70
N TYR A 78 -5.61 -1.94 19.09
CA TYR A 78 -4.30 -1.43 19.49
C TYR A 78 -3.79 -0.50 18.38
N TYR A 79 -3.57 0.77 18.71
CA TYR A 79 -3.15 1.85 17.83
C TYR A 79 -1.65 2.06 17.96
N PHE A 80 -0.95 2.02 16.83
CA PHE A 80 0.50 1.93 16.78
C PHE A 80 1.06 2.66 15.55
N THR A 81 2.33 3.02 15.60
CA THR A 81 3.09 3.45 14.42
C THR A 81 3.73 2.24 13.78
N ASP A 82 3.55 2.06 12.47
CA ASP A 82 4.16 0.95 11.76
C ASP A 82 5.67 1.08 11.62
N ASP A 83 6.25 2.26 11.82
CA ASP A 83 7.69 2.56 11.69
C ASP A 83 8.30 2.11 10.36
N GLY A 84 7.49 2.00 9.30
CA GLY A 84 7.89 1.43 8.01
C GLY A 84 8.04 -0.10 8.00
N VAL A 85 7.64 -0.77 9.09
CA VAL A 85 7.62 -2.23 9.22
C VAL A 85 6.58 -2.81 8.27
N SER A 86 7.04 -3.57 7.27
CA SER A 86 6.16 -4.17 6.26
C SER A 86 6.73 -5.47 5.67
N PRO A 87 5.90 -6.50 5.39
CA PRO A 87 4.51 -6.64 5.80
C PRO A 87 4.39 -7.04 7.29
N ILE A 88 3.34 -6.57 7.96
CA ILE A 88 3.03 -6.90 9.36
C ILE A 88 2.12 -8.14 9.41
N THR A 89 2.51 -9.13 10.21
CA THR A 89 1.70 -10.30 10.55
C THR A 89 1.29 -10.24 12.01
N VAL A 90 0.05 -10.62 12.31
CA VAL A 90 -0.42 -10.86 13.69
C VAL A 90 -0.60 -12.35 13.91
N PHE A 91 -0.02 -12.87 15.00
CA PHE A 91 -0.16 -14.25 15.44
C PHE A 91 -0.83 -14.31 16.81
N ILE A 92 -1.79 -15.23 16.98
CA ILE A 92 -2.55 -15.40 18.22
C ILE A 92 -1.90 -16.52 19.04
N ASP A 93 -1.10 -16.14 20.02
CA ASP A 93 -0.42 -17.08 20.92
C ASP A 93 -1.42 -17.85 21.78
N HIS A 94 -2.39 -17.15 22.37
CA HIS A 94 -3.41 -17.78 23.21
C HIS A 94 -4.66 -16.92 23.33
N ALA A 95 -5.83 -17.50 23.07
CA ALA A 95 -7.11 -16.89 23.41
C ALA A 95 -8.01 -17.90 24.12
N ALA A 96 -8.74 -17.45 25.15
CA ALA A 96 -9.64 -18.31 25.90
C ALA A 96 -10.88 -17.57 26.40
N ASN A 97 -12.07 -18.12 26.14
CA ASN A 97 -13.34 -17.68 26.74
C ASN A 97 -13.67 -18.61 27.92
N SER A 98 -13.69 -18.08 29.15
CA SER A 98 -14.05 -18.84 30.35
C SER A 98 -13.23 -20.14 30.54
N GLY A 99 -11.97 -20.14 30.09
CA GLY A 99 -11.06 -21.29 30.15
C GLY A 99 -11.05 -22.21 28.91
N ASN A 100 -12.02 -22.07 27.98
CA ASN A 100 -12.02 -22.81 26.73
C ASN A 100 -11.15 -22.10 25.69
N VAL A 101 -10.21 -22.82 25.07
CA VAL A 101 -9.28 -22.28 24.06
C VAL A 101 -10.02 -21.95 22.76
N ILE A 102 -9.83 -20.72 22.27
CA ILE A 102 -10.53 -20.18 21.10
C ILE A 102 -9.58 -19.43 20.13
N ASN A 103 -8.28 -19.78 20.08
CA ASN A 103 -7.29 -19.12 19.19
C ASN A 103 -7.79 -18.98 17.73
N THR A 104 -8.37 -20.03 17.16
CA THR A 104 -8.90 -20.05 15.78
C THR A 104 -10.18 -19.25 15.59
N CYS A 105 -10.83 -18.83 16.68
CA CYS A 105 -12.02 -17.98 16.63
C CYS A 105 -11.67 -16.49 16.55
N ILE A 106 -10.42 -16.12 16.82
CA ILE A 106 -9.93 -14.74 16.73
C ILE A 106 -9.69 -14.37 15.27
N THR A 107 -10.23 -13.24 14.85
CA THR A 107 -9.94 -12.58 13.57
C THR A 107 -9.14 -11.31 13.83
N TYR A 108 -8.30 -10.91 12.88
CA TYR A 108 -7.66 -9.59 12.94
C TYR A 108 -7.72 -8.89 11.58
N THR A 109 -7.67 -7.57 11.61
CA THR A 109 -7.35 -6.72 10.46
C THR A 109 -6.35 -5.66 10.89
N ILE A 110 -5.52 -5.20 9.96
CA ILE A 110 -4.65 -4.03 10.15
C ILE A 110 -5.21 -2.95 9.24
N LYS A 111 -5.48 -1.77 9.80
CA LYS A 111 -6.12 -0.65 9.10
C LYS A 111 -5.32 0.61 9.34
N ASP A 112 -5.25 1.47 8.33
CA ASP A 112 -4.64 2.78 8.44
C ASP A 112 -5.51 3.73 9.28
N ILE A 113 -4.86 4.66 9.97
CA ILE A 113 -5.49 5.70 10.77
C ILE A 113 -4.56 6.92 10.83
N ASN A 114 -5.07 8.14 10.77
CA ASN A 114 -4.23 9.34 10.84
C ASN A 114 -4.36 10.00 12.21
N THR A 115 -3.52 9.59 13.17
CA THR A 115 -3.57 10.08 14.55
C THR A 115 -2.18 10.33 15.13
N SER A 116 -2.09 11.20 16.14
CA SER A 116 -0.85 11.39 16.88
C SER A 116 -0.49 10.12 17.67
N GLY A 117 0.63 9.50 17.31
CA GLY A 117 1.11 8.24 17.88
C GLY A 117 0.51 6.97 17.24
N ALA A 118 -0.26 7.07 16.17
CA ALA A 118 -0.61 5.89 15.39
C ALA A 118 -0.93 6.22 13.93
N ASN A 119 -0.23 5.54 13.02
CA ASN A 119 -0.55 5.52 11.59
C ASN A 119 -1.35 4.25 11.20
N LYS A 120 -1.39 3.23 12.07
CA LYS A 120 -2.20 2.02 11.91
C LYS A 120 -2.86 1.59 13.22
N TYR A 121 -3.84 0.71 13.12
CA TYR A 121 -4.30 -0.08 14.26
C TYR A 121 -4.53 -1.54 13.88
N ILE A 122 -4.25 -2.42 14.82
CA ILE A 122 -4.65 -3.83 14.79
C ILE A 122 -6.02 -3.92 15.44
N GLU A 123 -7.03 -4.28 14.67
CA GLU A 123 -8.38 -4.59 15.15
C GLU A 123 -8.53 -6.10 15.31
N LEU A 124 -8.49 -6.57 16.55
CA LEU A 124 -8.85 -7.94 16.92
C LEU A 124 -10.36 -8.05 17.07
N GLY A 125 -10.92 -9.18 16.67
CA GLY A 125 -12.32 -9.50 16.90
C GLY A 125 -12.52 -11.00 17.04
N PHE A 126 -13.75 -11.40 17.32
CA PHE A 126 -14.12 -12.80 17.40
C PHE A 126 -15.09 -13.14 16.25
N ASN A 127 -15.13 -14.41 15.86
CA ASN A 127 -16.18 -14.95 15.01
C ASN A 127 -17.22 -15.71 15.85
N ALA A 128 -18.37 -16.06 15.26
CA ALA A 128 -19.49 -16.67 15.96
C ALA A 128 -19.16 -17.98 16.73
N GLN A 129 -18.09 -18.70 16.36
CA GLN A 129 -17.66 -19.92 17.07
C GLN A 129 -17.02 -19.64 18.44
N ALA A 130 -16.67 -18.39 18.75
CA ALA A 130 -16.24 -17.99 20.10
C ALA A 130 -17.37 -18.05 21.15
N GLY A 131 -18.63 -18.06 20.69
CA GLY A 131 -19.83 -18.04 21.53
C GLY A 131 -20.00 -16.74 22.32
N SER A 132 -20.79 -16.79 23.39
CA SER A 132 -21.03 -15.66 24.28
C SER A 132 -20.12 -15.63 25.52
N LEU A 133 -19.93 -14.42 26.02
CA LEU A 133 -19.29 -14.08 27.28
C LEU A 133 -20.37 -13.92 28.36
N ALA A 134 -20.44 -14.89 29.27
CA ALA A 134 -21.45 -14.93 30.33
C ALA A 134 -21.23 -13.84 31.41
N PRO A 135 -22.27 -13.46 32.19
CA PRO A 135 -22.15 -12.58 33.34
C PRO A 135 -21.06 -13.04 34.33
N ASN A 136 -20.24 -12.09 34.79
CA ASN A 136 -19.10 -12.29 35.70
C ASN A 136 -18.00 -13.23 35.16
N THR A 137 -17.86 -13.32 33.84
CA THR A 137 -16.78 -14.09 33.19
C THR A 137 -15.88 -13.20 32.32
N SER A 138 -14.75 -13.74 31.88
CA SER A 138 -13.79 -13.02 31.02
C SER A 138 -13.33 -13.85 29.83
N VAL A 139 -13.10 -13.18 28.70
CA VAL A 139 -12.32 -13.68 27.57
C VAL A 139 -10.96 -12.97 27.56
N LEU A 140 -9.88 -13.68 27.23
CA LEU A 140 -8.56 -13.09 27.02
C LEU A 140 -8.02 -13.44 25.63
N VAL A 141 -7.17 -12.55 25.10
CA VAL A 141 -6.45 -12.71 23.83
C VAL A 141 -5.02 -12.20 24.02
N LYS A 142 -4.04 -13.07 23.79
CA LYS A 142 -2.61 -12.76 23.74
C LYS A 142 -2.13 -12.93 22.30
N ALA A 143 -1.60 -11.86 21.73
CA ALA A 143 -1.16 -11.80 20.35
C ALA A 143 0.24 -11.18 20.23
N ARG A 144 0.92 -11.49 19.12
CA ARG A 144 2.14 -10.84 18.67
C ARG A 144 1.94 -10.23 17.30
N ALA A 145 2.30 -8.96 17.14
CA ALA A 145 2.45 -8.33 15.83
C ALA A 145 3.94 -8.21 15.51
N TYR A 146 4.36 -8.68 14.34
CA TYR A 146 5.77 -8.73 13.92
C TYR A 146 5.89 -8.54 12.41
N GLN A 147 7.06 -8.08 11.95
CA GLN A 147 7.41 -8.09 10.54
C GLN A 147 7.57 -9.53 10.06
N SER A 148 6.97 -9.93 8.94
CA SER A 148 6.87 -11.36 8.56
C SER A 148 8.18 -12.15 8.50
N ASN A 149 9.34 -11.49 8.36
CA ASN A 149 10.67 -12.09 8.42
C ASN A 149 11.59 -11.49 9.50
N TYR A 150 11.03 -10.78 10.49
CA TYR A 150 11.70 -10.18 11.66
C TYR A 150 12.93 -9.31 11.32
N SER A 151 12.94 -8.66 10.15
CA SER A 151 14.07 -7.81 9.71
C SER A 151 13.90 -6.32 10.03
N GLN A 152 12.79 -5.94 10.66
CA GLN A 152 12.48 -4.56 11.04
C GLN A 152 11.82 -4.61 12.43
N ASP A 153 12.24 -3.72 13.33
CA ASP A 153 11.69 -3.59 14.68
C ASP A 153 10.62 -2.50 14.72
N PHE A 154 9.58 -2.73 15.54
CA PHE A 154 8.65 -1.68 15.95
C PHE A 154 9.28 -0.85 17.05
N THR A 155 9.11 0.47 16.98
CA THR A 155 9.29 1.37 18.10
C THR A 155 7.96 1.40 18.87
N GLN A 156 7.92 0.91 20.10
CA GLN A 156 6.70 0.97 20.91
C GLN A 156 6.54 2.34 21.59
N THR A 157 7.60 3.13 21.76
CA THR A 157 7.54 4.40 22.54
C THR A 157 6.77 5.55 21.85
N ASN A 158 6.53 5.46 20.55
CA ASN A 158 5.71 6.36 19.75
C ASN A 158 4.28 5.83 19.52
N ASP A 159 3.99 4.56 19.85
CA ASP A 159 2.63 4.01 19.81
C ASP A 159 1.68 4.71 20.80
N TYR A 160 0.50 5.06 20.32
CA TYR A 160 -0.58 5.56 21.15
C TYR A 160 -0.98 4.54 22.22
N SER A 161 -1.12 3.26 21.85
CA SER A 161 -1.60 2.21 22.75
C SER A 161 -0.55 1.58 23.65
N PHE A 162 0.75 1.90 23.52
CA PHE A 162 1.79 1.23 24.31
C PHE A 162 1.69 1.51 25.81
N CYS A 163 1.53 0.44 26.59
CA CYS A 163 1.43 0.49 28.04
C CYS A 163 2.77 0.13 28.70
N GLN A 164 3.47 1.14 29.22
CA GLN A 164 4.71 0.95 29.99
C GLN A 164 4.49 0.61 31.47
N THR A 165 3.27 0.81 31.99
CA THR A 165 2.98 0.75 33.44
C THR A 165 2.41 -0.58 33.91
N ASN A 166 1.65 -1.27 33.06
CA ASN A 166 0.97 -2.50 33.44
C ASN A 166 1.89 -3.70 33.18
N THR A 167 2.13 -4.52 34.19
CA THR A 167 2.95 -5.75 34.09
C THR A 167 2.11 -7.04 34.08
N ASP A 168 0.80 -6.92 34.23
CA ASP A 168 -0.23 -7.95 34.06
C ASP A 168 -1.55 -7.23 33.69
N PHE A 169 -2.63 -7.97 33.45
CA PHE A 169 -3.94 -7.41 33.10
C PHE A 169 -4.44 -6.39 34.15
N ALA A 170 -4.48 -5.12 33.74
CA ALA A 170 -5.04 -4.01 34.49
C ALA A 170 -5.69 -3.01 33.50
N ALA A 171 -6.43 -2.04 34.00
CA ALA A 171 -7.05 -1.02 33.15
C ALA A 171 -5.99 -0.23 32.36
N TRP A 172 -6.25 0.00 31.07
CA TRP A 172 -5.45 0.86 30.21
C TRP A 172 -6.39 1.58 29.24
N ASP A 173 -6.37 2.91 29.25
CA ASP A 173 -7.36 3.74 28.56
C ASP A 173 -6.99 4.06 27.11
N LYS A 174 -5.79 3.68 26.64
CA LYS A 174 -5.35 3.92 25.26
C LYS A 174 -5.49 2.71 24.32
N VAL A 175 -6.13 1.63 24.76
CA VAL A 175 -6.67 0.60 23.87
C VAL A 175 -8.18 0.64 23.94
N THR A 176 -8.87 0.39 22.83
CA THR A 176 -10.34 0.55 22.77
C THR A 176 -11.07 -0.76 22.57
N GLY A 177 -12.29 -0.83 23.13
CA GLY A 177 -13.22 -1.94 22.98
C GLY A 177 -14.57 -1.45 22.46
N TYR A 178 -15.13 -2.17 21.48
CA TYR A 178 -16.41 -1.86 20.85
C TYR A 178 -17.35 -3.05 20.95
N LEU A 179 -18.64 -2.78 21.13
CA LEU A 179 -19.73 -3.75 21.09
C LEU A 179 -20.72 -3.30 20.01
N ASN A 180 -20.93 -4.12 18.98
CA ASN A 180 -21.76 -3.76 17.83
C ASN A 180 -21.41 -2.39 17.21
N GLY A 181 -20.10 -2.11 17.13
CA GLY A 181 -19.55 -0.86 16.61
C GLY A 181 -19.56 0.33 17.58
N VAL A 182 -20.20 0.22 18.75
CA VAL A 182 -20.26 1.28 19.77
C VAL A 182 -19.11 1.12 20.76
N LEU A 183 -18.32 2.18 20.97
CA LEU A 183 -17.23 2.22 21.95
C LEU A 183 -17.78 2.00 23.38
N PHE A 184 -17.23 1.02 24.11
CA PHE A 184 -17.57 0.75 25.53
C PHE A 184 -16.39 0.90 26.49
N SER A 185 -15.15 0.86 26.00
CA SER A 185 -13.95 0.93 26.84
C SER A 185 -12.81 1.62 26.09
N GLY A 186 -12.00 2.37 26.83
CA GLY A 186 -10.87 3.14 26.30
C GLY A 186 -11.25 4.48 25.68
N THR A 187 -10.23 5.21 25.28
CA THR A 187 -10.26 6.48 24.56
C THR A 187 -9.69 6.24 23.18
N GLU A 188 -10.42 6.58 22.12
CA GLU A 188 -9.85 6.56 20.77
C GLU A 188 -8.75 7.64 20.67
N PRO A 189 -7.64 7.38 19.96
CA PRO A 189 -6.72 8.44 19.60
C PRO A 189 -7.49 9.52 18.83
N VAL A 190 -7.20 10.79 19.12
CA VAL A 190 -7.87 11.90 18.45
C VAL A 190 -7.54 11.84 16.97
N MET A 191 -8.52 11.40 16.17
CA MET A 191 -8.48 11.44 14.72
C MET A 191 -8.07 12.84 14.30
N LEU A 192 -6.98 12.96 13.55
CA LEU A 192 -6.61 14.22 12.94
C LEU A 192 -7.65 14.46 11.84
N THR A 193 -8.72 15.17 12.21
CA THR A 193 -9.77 15.55 11.27
C THR A 193 -9.10 16.29 10.13
N PRO A 194 -9.25 15.85 8.87
CA PRO A 194 -8.84 16.66 7.75
C PRO A 194 -9.71 17.91 7.80
N THR A 195 -9.11 19.05 8.16
CA THR A 195 -9.63 20.33 7.68
C THR A 195 -9.68 20.17 6.15
N PRO A 196 -10.83 20.41 5.48
CA PRO A 196 -11.17 19.70 4.25
C PRO A 196 -10.12 19.79 3.12
N SER A 197 -9.29 18.76 2.97
CA SER A 197 -8.34 18.62 1.85
C SER A 197 -8.89 17.68 0.80
N LEU A 198 -8.95 18.13 -0.45
CA LEU A 198 -9.29 17.30 -1.61
C LEU A 198 -8.06 17.17 -2.49
N ALA A 199 -7.55 15.95 -2.51
CA ALA A 199 -6.25 15.56 -3.01
C ALA A 199 -6.22 15.37 -4.53
N THR A 200 -5.07 15.69 -5.14
CA THR A 200 -4.54 14.95 -6.30
C THR A 200 -4.15 13.53 -5.90
N PRO A 201 -4.29 12.57 -6.83
CA PRO A 201 -3.09 11.79 -7.23
C PRO A 201 -2.82 11.78 -8.77
N THR A 202 -1.57 11.76 -9.30
CA THR A 202 -0.61 10.61 -9.52
C THR A 202 -1.20 9.33 -10.20
N PRO A 203 -0.41 8.39 -10.83
CA PRO A 203 0.90 8.47 -11.54
C PRO A 203 1.15 7.50 -12.78
N GLN A 204 2.26 7.66 -13.52
CA GLN A 204 3.04 6.57 -14.19
C GLN A 204 2.74 6.00 -15.63
N MET A 205 3.87 5.74 -16.33
CA MET A 205 4.26 5.03 -17.60
C MET A 205 3.54 3.69 -17.99
N SER A 206 3.81 2.97 -19.10
CA SER A 206 4.87 2.95 -20.17
C SER A 206 4.27 2.45 -21.54
N PRO A 207 4.95 2.28 -22.73
CA PRO A 207 6.20 1.49 -22.94
C PRO A 207 7.14 1.86 -24.13
N ILE A 208 7.97 0.88 -24.56
CA ILE A 208 9.05 0.90 -25.58
C ILE A 208 8.74 -0.05 -26.77
N PRO A 209 9.16 0.25 -28.02
CA PRO A 209 9.25 -0.74 -29.11
C PRO A 209 10.64 -1.43 -29.19
N THR A 210 10.66 -2.74 -29.41
CA THR A 210 11.88 -3.56 -29.48
C THR A 210 12.64 -3.41 -30.81
N VAL A 211 13.97 -3.31 -30.77
CA VAL A 211 14.85 -3.48 -31.95
C VAL A 211 15.91 -4.53 -31.66
N THR A 212 16.13 -5.44 -32.61
CA THR A 212 17.03 -6.60 -32.48
C THR A 212 18.52 -6.26 -32.67
N SER A 213 19.37 -7.07 -32.04
CA SER A 213 20.83 -6.93 -31.99
C SER A 213 21.53 -6.83 -33.35
N SER A 214 22.49 -5.89 -33.43
CA SER A 214 23.62 -5.93 -34.38
C SER A 214 24.91 -5.64 -33.62
N ALA A 215 26.04 -6.16 -34.09
CA ALA A 215 27.28 -6.24 -33.32
C ALA A 215 28.27 -5.09 -33.61
N THR A 216 28.96 -4.61 -32.57
CA THR A 216 30.34 -4.02 -32.61
C THR A 216 30.42 -2.63 -33.30
N PRO A 217 31.07 -1.60 -32.69
CA PRO A 217 32.41 -1.71 -32.10
C PRO A 217 32.59 -1.19 -30.67
N THR A 218 33.54 -1.82 -29.99
CA THR A 218 34.20 -1.30 -28.79
C THR A 218 34.87 0.04 -29.11
N PRO A 219 34.58 1.14 -28.40
CA PRO A 219 35.39 2.35 -28.49
C PRO A 219 36.75 2.09 -27.83
N GLU A 220 37.81 2.42 -28.55
CA GLU A 220 39.19 2.17 -28.17
C GLU A 220 39.65 3.19 -27.10
N VAL A 221 40.01 2.72 -25.91
CA VAL A 221 40.58 3.58 -24.86
C VAL A 221 42.03 3.90 -25.22
N ILE A 222 42.27 5.15 -25.63
CA ILE A 222 43.62 5.68 -25.85
C ILE A 222 44.25 6.03 -24.49
N PRO A 223 45.50 5.62 -24.20
CA PRO A 223 45.94 5.41 -22.82
C PRO A 223 46.41 6.67 -22.08
N THR A 224 46.10 6.69 -20.78
CA THR A 224 46.72 7.54 -19.75
C THR A 224 48.23 7.23 -19.63
N PRO A 225 49.12 8.23 -19.43
CA PRO A 225 50.53 7.96 -19.18
C PRO A 225 50.75 7.21 -17.85
N SER A 226 51.39 6.06 -17.92
CA SER A 226 51.74 5.21 -16.77
C SER A 226 52.74 5.89 -15.84
N GLY A 227 52.56 5.79 -14.52
CA GLY A 227 53.52 6.39 -13.58
C GLY A 227 53.29 6.29 -12.08
N LEU A 228 52.42 5.39 -11.57
CA LEU A 228 52.35 5.04 -10.14
C LEU A 228 51.69 3.65 -10.00
N GLU A 229 52.45 2.66 -9.54
CA GLU A 229 51.92 1.33 -9.26
C GLU A 229 51.24 1.31 -7.89
N THR A 230 49.99 0.86 -7.83
CA THR A 230 49.34 0.42 -6.60
C THR A 230 49.86 -0.97 -6.20
N PRO A 231 50.21 -1.22 -4.91
CA PRO A 231 50.63 -2.55 -4.46
C PRO A 231 49.55 -3.61 -4.72
N ALA A 232 49.94 -4.70 -5.39
CA ALA A 232 49.03 -5.59 -6.10
C ALA A 232 48.18 -6.58 -5.25
N ASP A 233 48.11 -6.42 -3.93
CA ASP A 233 47.56 -7.47 -3.03
C ASP A 233 46.46 -7.02 -2.04
N TRP A 234 46.04 -5.75 -2.01
CA TRP A 234 44.99 -5.30 -1.08
C TRP A 234 43.64 -6.01 -1.27
N MET A 235 43.32 -6.48 -2.48
CA MET A 235 42.10 -7.26 -2.77
C MET A 235 42.13 -8.71 -2.24
N ASN A 236 43.32 -9.21 -1.85
CA ASN A 236 43.50 -10.58 -1.34
C ASN A 236 43.60 -10.65 0.20
N GLN A 237 43.56 -9.50 0.89
CA GLN A 237 43.69 -9.40 2.34
C GLN A 237 42.33 -9.19 3.00
N ALA A 238 42.02 -9.94 4.05
CA ALA A 238 40.76 -9.80 4.78
C ALA A 238 40.68 -8.52 5.65
N VAL A 239 41.82 -7.88 5.93
CA VAL A 239 41.91 -6.52 6.51
C VAL A 239 42.92 -5.72 5.67
N PRO A 240 42.51 -5.10 4.56
CA PRO A 240 43.41 -4.27 3.76
C PRO A 240 43.82 -3.02 4.56
N ASN A 241 45.08 -2.59 4.41
CA ASN A 241 45.70 -1.51 5.20
C ASN A 241 45.71 -1.80 6.72
N GLY A 242 45.83 -3.06 7.13
CA GLY A 242 45.99 -3.46 8.54
C GLY A 242 47.34 -3.06 9.17
N ASP A 243 48.31 -2.68 8.33
CA ASP A 243 49.65 -2.16 8.63
C ASP A 243 49.71 -0.61 8.64
N PHE A 244 48.60 0.08 8.37
CA PHE A 244 48.48 1.54 8.32
C PHE A 244 49.45 2.25 7.35
N GLU A 245 50.12 1.55 6.44
CA GLU A 245 51.05 2.14 5.48
C GLU A 245 50.35 3.04 4.45
N ALA A 246 49.05 2.83 4.20
CA ALA A 246 48.19 3.72 3.42
C ALA A 246 47.45 4.77 4.30
N GLY A 247 47.90 5.02 5.53
CA GLY A 247 47.26 5.96 6.44
C GLY A 247 46.00 5.40 7.09
N THR A 248 44.97 6.23 7.29
CA THR A 248 43.68 5.81 7.88
C THR A 248 42.69 5.24 6.86
N ILE A 249 43.14 4.88 5.65
CA ILE A 249 42.27 4.31 4.61
C ILE A 249 41.60 3.02 5.12
N LEU A 250 40.27 2.90 4.95
CA LEU A 250 39.41 1.85 5.52
C LEU A 250 39.27 1.80 7.05
N TRP A 251 39.97 2.69 7.78
CA TRP A 251 39.85 2.82 9.23
C TRP A 251 39.07 4.07 9.62
N SER A 252 38.08 3.91 10.50
CA SER A 252 37.26 5.00 11.04
C SER A 252 37.49 5.16 12.53
N PHE A 253 37.61 6.41 12.99
CA PHE A 253 37.78 6.75 14.40
C PHE A 253 36.53 7.43 14.94
N TYR A 254 36.11 7.04 16.14
CA TYR A 254 34.97 7.60 16.85
C TYR A 254 35.36 7.98 18.28
N CYS A 255 34.93 9.16 18.72
CA CYS A 255 35.12 9.64 20.08
C CYS A 255 33.84 10.33 20.56
N ASP A 256 33.23 9.79 21.61
CA ASP A 256 32.02 10.34 22.21
C ASP A 256 32.34 11.45 23.22
N SER A 257 32.31 12.70 22.74
CA SER A 257 32.47 13.86 23.60
C SER A 257 31.32 14.06 24.59
N VAL A 258 30.16 13.42 24.40
CA VAL A 258 28.99 13.55 25.29
C VAL A 258 29.20 12.80 26.60
N SER A 259 29.78 11.59 26.56
CA SER A 259 30.28 10.92 27.78
C SER A 259 31.59 11.50 28.33
N GLY A 260 32.05 12.62 27.78
CA GLY A 260 33.23 13.36 28.22
C GLY A 260 34.55 12.77 27.74
N ALA A 261 34.55 11.88 26.74
CA ALA A 261 35.80 11.43 26.12
C ALA A 261 36.43 12.56 25.31
N ASN A 262 37.76 12.58 25.31
CA ASN A 262 38.56 13.47 24.47
C ASN A 262 39.77 12.68 23.99
N ALA A 263 39.75 12.30 22.73
CA ALA A 263 40.82 11.59 22.07
C ALA A 263 40.86 11.93 20.58
N SER A 264 42.01 11.74 19.97
CA SER A 264 42.22 11.84 18.53
C SER A 264 42.95 10.60 18.04
N ASN A 265 42.72 10.19 16.79
CA ASN A 265 43.51 9.17 16.12
C ASN A 265 44.18 9.76 14.88
N ALA A 266 45.44 9.41 14.69
CA ALA A 266 46.21 9.73 13.50
C ALA A 266 47.20 8.60 13.22
N VAL A 267 47.61 8.43 11.98
CA VAL A 267 48.74 7.55 11.66
C VAL A 267 50.05 8.28 11.96
N TYR A 268 50.86 7.68 12.81
CA TYR A 268 52.16 8.15 13.26
C TYR A 268 53.26 7.36 12.56
N SER A 269 54.23 8.07 11.98
CA SER A 269 55.46 7.46 11.44
C SER A 269 56.57 7.46 12.49
N GLU A 270 57.13 6.30 12.79
CA GLU A 270 58.38 6.21 13.55
C GLU A 270 59.57 6.72 12.71
N PRO A 271 60.71 7.12 13.32
CA PRO A 271 61.92 7.52 12.59
C PRO A 271 62.51 6.45 11.66
N SER A 272 62.06 5.20 11.80
CA SER A 272 62.35 4.06 10.91
C SER A 272 61.60 4.10 9.58
N GLY A 273 60.56 4.94 9.46
CA GLY A 273 59.63 5.00 8.32
C GLY A 273 58.33 4.23 8.52
N ASN A 274 58.27 3.28 9.46
CA ASN A 274 57.08 2.46 9.73
C ASN A 274 55.92 3.32 10.20
N LYS A 275 54.74 3.16 9.59
CA LYS A 275 53.49 3.82 9.96
C LYS A 275 52.70 2.93 10.93
N MET A 276 52.04 3.56 11.90
CA MET A 276 51.17 2.86 12.86
C MET A 276 50.01 3.76 13.26
N SER A 277 48.87 3.19 13.63
CA SER A 277 47.78 3.97 14.21
C SER A 277 48.13 4.43 15.61
N LYS A 278 47.97 5.72 15.90
CA LYS A 278 48.16 6.32 17.21
C LYS A 278 46.85 7.00 17.66
N THR A 279 46.25 6.45 18.71
CA THR A 279 45.15 7.08 19.44
C THR A 279 45.71 7.84 20.64
N ALA A 280 45.76 9.16 20.57
CA ALA A 280 46.13 10.04 21.66
C ALA A 280 44.88 10.35 22.51
N ILE A 281 44.87 9.93 23.77
CA ILE A 281 43.72 10.01 24.68
C ILE A 281 44.05 11.01 25.78
N GLU A 282 43.34 12.14 25.82
CA GLU A 282 43.41 13.11 26.92
C GLU A 282 42.41 12.74 28.03
N ASN A 283 41.24 12.23 27.67
CA ASN A 283 40.18 11.79 28.58
C ASN A 283 39.49 10.52 28.06
N VAL A 284 39.39 9.47 28.88
CA VAL A 284 38.79 8.17 28.51
C VAL A 284 37.25 8.15 28.47
N GLY A 285 36.59 9.23 28.92
CA GLY A 285 35.13 9.32 29.00
C GLY A 285 34.51 8.46 30.11
N ALA A 286 33.18 8.35 30.11
CA ALA A 286 32.44 7.57 31.10
C ALA A 286 32.33 6.07 30.76
N ASN A 287 32.35 5.72 29.46
CA ASN A 287 32.03 4.39 28.95
C ASN A 287 33.24 3.73 28.25
N TYR A 288 33.25 2.40 28.18
CA TYR A 288 34.34 1.64 27.51
C TYR A 288 34.37 1.86 25.99
N TRP A 289 33.19 2.00 25.37
CA TRP A 289 33.00 2.26 23.94
C TRP A 289 33.21 3.73 23.53
N ALA A 290 33.47 4.64 24.49
CA ALA A 290 33.51 6.08 24.21
C ALA A 290 34.65 6.54 23.29
N ILE A 291 35.62 5.67 23.02
CA ILE A 291 36.71 5.87 22.06
C ILE A 291 36.84 4.56 21.28
N GLN A 292 36.69 4.60 19.95
CA GLN A 292 36.70 3.43 19.08
C GLN A 292 37.55 3.69 17.83
N LEU A 293 38.30 2.67 17.39
CA LEU A 293 38.90 2.59 16.06
C LEU A 293 38.34 1.35 15.36
N LYS A 294 37.76 1.53 14.16
CA LYS A 294 37.00 0.48 13.45
C LYS A 294 37.50 0.26 12.04
N HIS A 295 37.54 -0.99 11.60
CA HIS A 295 37.69 -1.40 10.20
C HIS A 295 36.48 -2.25 9.82
N ALA A 296 35.75 -1.87 8.78
CA ALA A 296 34.45 -2.44 8.43
C ALA A 296 34.42 -2.99 6.99
N GLY A 297 33.51 -3.93 6.73
CA GLY A 297 33.37 -4.57 5.41
C GLY A 297 34.03 -5.95 5.31
N ILE A 298 34.33 -6.58 6.44
CA ILE A 298 35.02 -7.89 6.49
C ILE A 298 33.95 -8.98 6.39
N VAL A 299 33.89 -9.71 5.26
CA VAL A 299 32.90 -10.78 5.08
C VAL A 299 33.39 -12.08 5.73
N LEU A 300 32.64 -12.57 6.71
CA LEU A 300 32.93 -13.82 7.44
C LEU A 300 31.83 -14.86 7.22
N GLU A 301 32.23 -16.13 7.06
CA GLU A 301 31.33 -17.26 6.89
C GLU A 301 30.79 -17.77 8.23
N ASN A 302 29.48 -18.01 8.31
CA ASN A 302 28.83 -18.60 9.47
C ASN A 302 29.43 -19.99 9.82
N SER A 303 29.50 -20.27 11.12
CA SER A 303 30.01 -21.53 11.70
C SER A 303 31.44 -21.86 11.28
N LYS A 304 32.25 -20.85 10.93
CA LYS A 304 33.71 -20.96 10.76
C LYS A 304 34.41 -20.31 11.94
N THR A 305 35.55 -20.87 12.31
CA THR A 305 36.43 -20.33 13.33
C THR A 305 37.49 -19.46 12.66
N TYR A 306 37.77 -18.31 13.25
CA TYR A 306 38.73 -17.33 12.76
C TYR A 306 39.72 -16.96 13.87
N ARG A 307 40.91 -16.52 13.45
CA ARG A 307 41.96 -15.97 14.30
C ARG A 307 42.23 -14.53 13.90
N LEU A 308 42.12 -13.61 14.85
CA LEU A 308 42.48 -12.20 14.73
C LEU A 308 43.81 -11.96 15.47
N THR A 309 44.79 -11.38 14.80
CA THR A 309 46.08 -10.95 15.36
C THR A 309 46.28 -9.45 15.16
N PHE A 310 46.93 -8.78 16.11
CA PHE A 310 47.31 -7.37 16.00
C PHE A 310 48.46 -7.05 16.96
N ASP A 311 49.27 -6.05 16.64
CA ASP A 311 50.31 -5.52 17.52
C ASP A 311 49.80 -4.28 18.26
N ALA A 312 50.01 -4.20 19.57
CA ALA A 312 49.64 -3.01 20.35
C ALA A 312 50.57 -2.68 21.52
N LYS A 313 50.68 -1.37 21.84
CA LYS A 313 51.31 -0.81 23.05
C LYS A 313 50.52 0.39 23.57
N SER A 314 50.61 0.69 24.86
CA SER A 314 50.09 1.93 25.44
C SER A 314 51.12 2.61 26.33
N THR A 315 51.29 3.93 26.23
CA THR A 315 52.22 4.68 27.10
C THR A 315 51.82 4.64 28.59
N MET A 316 50.57 4.24 28.88
CA MET A 316 50.10 3.84 30.20
C MET A 316 49.46 2.43 30.09
N PRO A 317 50.06 1.36 30.65
CA PRO A 317 49.52 0.00 30.59
C PRO A 317 48.06 -0.08 31.06
N ARG A 318 47.22 -0.72 30.26
CA ARG A 318 45.76 -0.68 30.42
C ARG A 318 45.03 -1.83 29.73
N ASP A 319 43.75 -1.96 30.04
CA ASP A 319 42.84 -2.86 29.35
C ASP A 319 42.16 -2.11 28.17
N ILE A 320 41.97 -2.83 27.05
CA ILE A 320 41.15 -2.47 25.88
C ILE A 320 40.14 -3.60 25.62
N ILE A 321 39.05 -3.33 24.90
CA ILE A 321 38.18 -4.39 24.36
C ILE A 321 38.45 -4.49 22.86
N VAL A 322 38.55 -5.71 22.36
CA VAL A 322 38.57 -6.00 20.92
C VAL A 322 37.34 -6.81 20.61
N SER A 323 36.48 -6.25 19.75
CA SER A 323 35.19 -6.82 19.39
C SER A 323 35.00 -6.95 17.88
N LEU A 324 34.13 -7.89 17.50
CA LEU A 324 33.52 -7.97 16.19
C LEU A 324 32.06 -7.56 16.31
N GLN A 325 31.72 -6.47 15.65
CA GLN A 325 30.35 -5.96 15.56
C GLN A 325 29.82 -6.15 14.14
N ASP A 326 28.51 -6.15 13.95
CA ASP A 326 27.93 -6.08 12.61
C ASP A 326 28.35 -4.77 11.92
N ALA A 327 28.69 -4.84 10.63
CA ALA A 327 29.18 -3.68 9.88
C ALA A 327 28.14 -2.55 9.74
N THR A 328 26.85 -2.87 9.94
CA THR A 328 25.72 -1.92 9.89
C THR A 328 25.15 -1.60 11.27
N SER A 329 25.39 -2.44 12.29
CA SER A 329 24.86 -2.24 13.65
C SER A 329 25.86 -2.60 14.75
N SER A 330 26.38 -1.58 15.44
CA SER A 330 27.23 -1.73 16.63
C SER A 330 26.53 -2.33 17.85
N LEU A 331 25.23 -2.59 17.78
CA LEU A 331 24.47 -3.28 18.84
C LEU A 331 24.56 -4.81 18.74
N ILE A 332 24.96 -5.34 17.58
CA ILE A 332 25.13 -6.77 17.35
C ILE A 332 26.62 -7.08 17.47
N GLU A 333 27.05 -7.58 18.64
CA GLU A 333 28.41 -8.05 18.87
C GLU A 333 28.48 -9.57 18.74
N TYR A 334 29.27 -10.06 17.77
CA TYR A 334 29.51 -11.48 17.55
C TYR A 334 30.61 -12.04 18.45
N TYR A 335 31.51 -11.18 18.93
CA TYR A 335 32.62 -11.51 19.82
C TYR A 335 33.13 -10.25 20.49
N GLY A 336 33.47 -10.33 21.78
CA GLY A 336 34.14 -9.26 22.52
C GLY A 336 35.09 -9.83 23.57
N LYS A 337 36.31 -9.31 23.64
CA LYS A 337 37.31 -9.75 24.62
C LYS A 337 38.16 -8.61 25.16
N ILE A 338 38.29 -8.56 26.49
CA ILE A 338 39.22 -7.66 27.17
C ILE A 338 40.65 -8.16 26.94
N ILE A 339 41.49 -7.31 26.36
CA ILE A 339 42.93 -7.53 26.14
C ILE A 339 43.71 -6.53 26.99
N LYS A 340 44.75 -7.02 27.68
CA LYS A 340 45.63 -6.20 28.51
C LYS A 340 46.86 -5.81 27.72
N ILE A 341 47.00 -4.52 27.43
CA ILE A 341 48.13 -3.97 26.68
C ILE A 341 49.12 -3.27 27.62
N ASP A 342 50.42 -3.51 27.42
CA ASP A 342 51.48 -2.88 28.21
C ASP A 342 52.29 -1.83 27.44
N SER A 343 53.38 -1.35 28.03
CA SER A 343 54.19 -0.24 27.50
C SER A 343 55.12 -0.63 26.34
N HIS A 344 55.16 -1.91 25.96
CA HIS A 344 55.98 -2.42 24.86
C HIS A 344 55.10 -3.00 23.76
N MET A 345 55.54 -2.90 22.51
CA MET A 345 54.81 -3.48 21.38
C MET A 345 54.80 -4.99 21.48
N LYS A 346 53.62 -5.59 21.39
CA LYS A 346 53.41 -7.04 21.42
C LYS A 346 52.27 -7.43 20.51
N THR A 347 52.39 -8.60 19.90
CA THR A 347 51.31 -9.26 19.16
C THR A 347 50.34 -9.91 20.14
N TYR A 348 49.05 -9.64 19.96
CA TYR A 348 47.94 -10.29 20.66
C TYR A 348 47.17 -11.18 19.69
N THR A 349 46.50 -12.20 20.23
CA THR A 349 45.74 -13.17 19.41
C THR A 349 44.39 -13.48 20.05
N CYS A 350 43.36 -13.45 19.22
CA CYS A 350 41.98 -13.80 19.54
C CYS A 350 41.51 -14.89 18.58
N GLU A 351 40.84 -15.92 19.09
CA GLU A 351 40.19 -16.95 18.27
C GLU A 351 38.72 -17.03 18.65
N PHE A 352 37.85 -17.13 17.66
CA PHE A 352 36.39 -17.13 17.84
C PHE A 352 35.70 -17.86 16.69
N THR A 353 34.49 -18.36 16.94
CA THR A 353 33.63 -18.96 15.91
C THR A 353 32.47 -18.00 15.62
N LEU A 354 32.25 -17.67 14.35
CA LEU A 354 31.10 -16.84 13.97
C LEU A 354 29.81 -17.64 14.14
N ASN A 355 28.91 -17.16 14.99
CA ASN A 355 27.59 -17.74 15.22
C ASN A 355 26.50 -16.76 14.75
N SER A 356 26.17 -16.82 13.47
CA SER A 356 25.16 -15.98 12.80
C SER A 356 24.08 -16.86 12.16
N SER A 357 23.08 -16.26 11.51
CA SER A 357 22.13 -17.00 10.66
C SER A 357 22.78 -17.41 9.33
N GLU A 358 23.51 -16.48 8.72
CA GLU A 358 24.21 -16.62 7.44
C GLU A 358 25.58 -15.92 7.47
N GLY A 359 26.38 -16.03 6.41
CA GLY A 359 27.65 -15.30 6.32
C GLY A 359 27.38 -13.78 6.29
N THR A 360 28.06 -13.01 7.12
CA THR A 360 27.75 -11.58 7.33
C THR A 360 28.99 -10.70 7.20
N SER A 361 28.76 -9.40 7.01
CA SER A 361 29.78 -8.36 6.99
C SER A 361 29.99 -7.83 8.41
N VAL A 362 31.22 -7.92 8.92
CA VAL A 362 31.57 -7.47 10.27
C VAL A 362 32.52 -6.27 10.23
N ALA A 363 32.61 -5.59 11.37
CA ALA A 363 33.64 -4.63 11.69
C ALA A 363 34.51 -5.10 12.85
N ILE A 364 35.84 -5.03 12.71
CA ILE A 364 36.78 -5.12 13.83
C ILE A 364 36.76 -3.77 14.55
N VAL A 365 36.51 -3.79 15.85
CA VAL A 365 36.42 -2.59 16.70
C VAL A 365 37.39 -2.71 17.87
N PHE A 366 38.26 -1.71 18.02
CA PHE A 366 39.15 -1.55 19.17
C PHE A 366 38.57 -0.47 20.08
N GLU A 367 38.05 -0.87 21.25
CA GLU A 367 37.43 0.04 22.22
C GLU A 367 38.42 0.44 23.31
N MET A 368 38.62 1.75 23.43
CA MET A 368 39.73 2.39 24.14
C MET A 368 39.24 3.41 25.19
N GLY A 369 37.93 3.49 25.44
CA GLY A 369 37.32 4.30 26.49
C GLY A 369 37.58 3.74 27.90
N LYS A 370 36.72 4.06 28.86
CA LYS A 370 36.94 3.71 30.27
C LYS A 370 36.68 2.22 30.56
N ILE A 371 37.76 1.45 30.70
CA ILE A 371 37.74 0.04 31.08
C ILE A 371 38.46 -0.14 32.43
N GLY A 372 37.77 -0.74 33.40
CA GLY A 372 38.30 -0.99 34.74
C GLY A 372 38.65 0.30 35.52
N ALA A 373 39.62 0.19 36.43
CA ALA A 373 40.05 1.26 37.33
C ALA A 373 41.17 2.13 36.71
N ILE A 374 41.02 2.54 35.45
CA ILE A 374 42.02 3.37 34.78
C ILE A 374 41.96 4.83 35.27
N ALA A 375 43.12 5.43 35.52
CA ALA A 375 43.21 6.84 35.89
C ALA A 375 42.99 7.73 34.65
N ASN A 376 42.16 8.76 34.77
CA ASN A 376 41.89 9.68 33.68
C ASN A 376 43.08 10.63 33.47
N LYS A 377 44.01 10.26 32.59
CA LYS A 377 45.27 10.95 32.30
C LYS A 377 45.60 10.86 30.82
N ALA A 378 46.31 11.86 30.32
CA ALA A 378 46.85 11.86 28.95
C ALA A 378 47.78 10.65 28.73
N HIS A 379 47.50 9.83 27.71
CA HIS A 379 48.31 8.70 27.27
C HIS A 379 47.98 8.33 25.82
N ASP A 380 48.83 7.54 25.19
CA ASP A 380 48.69 7.09 23.80
C ASP A 380 48.47 5.58 23.76
N ILE A 381 47.65 5.11 22.83
CA ILE A 381 47.59 3.70 22.40
C ILE A 381 48.07 3.64 20.96
N ILE A 382 49.02 2.74 20.67
CA ILE A 382 49.53 2.48 19.32
C ILE A 382 49.07 1.09 18.89
N LEU A 383 48.60 0.97 17.65
CA LEU A 383 48.11 -0.25 17.02
C LEU A 383 48.74 -0.43 15.64
N ASP A 384 49.12 -1.66 15.30
CA ASP A 384 49.74 -2.05 14.02
C ASP A 384 49.40 -3.51 13.65
N ASN A 385 49.71 -3.94 12.43
CA ASN A 385 49.67 -5.32 11.93
C ASN A 385 48.37 -6.09 12.20
N VAL A 386 47.21 -5.45 11.98
CA VAL A 386 45.90 -6.10 12.19
C VAL A 386 45.59 -7.06 11.04
N HIS A 387 45.40 -8.35 11.37
CA HIS A 387 45.19 -9.41 10.41
C HIS A 387 44.17 -10.46 10.91
N ILE A 388 43.37 -11.03 10.00
CA ILE A 388 42.40 -12.08 10.31
C ILE A 388 42.50 -13.25 9.32
N GLU A 389 42.53 -14.48 9.84
CA GLU A 389 42.59 -15.72 9.05
C GLU A 389 41.56 -16.76 9.52
N LYS A 390 41.23 -17.72 8.65
CA LYS A 390 40.23 -18.79 8.87
C LYS A 390 40.90 -20.09 9.31
N ILE A 391 40.41 -20.73 10.38
CA ILE A 391 40.98 -21.96 10.95
C ILE A 391 39.93 -23.10 11.04
N THR A 392 40.37 -24.36 11.04
CA THR A 392 39.52 -25.55 10.79
C THR A 392 39.41 -26.55 11.96
N SER A 393 38.17 -26.89 12.35
CA SER A 393 37.76 -28.10 13.12
C SER A 393 36.21 -28.22 13.17
N PRO A 394 35.57 -29.35 13.52
CA PRO A 394 34.76 -30.12 12.54
C PRO A 394 33.21 -29.96 12.61
N LEU A 395 32.56 -30.41 11.52
CA LEU A 395 31.10 -30.49 11.23
C LEU A 395 30.45 -31.83 11.71
N PRO A 396 29.14 -32.13 11.46
CA PRO A 396 27.84 -31.44 11.75
C PRO A 396 26.80 -32.49 12.32
N PRO A 397 25.55 -32.74 11.80
CA PRO A 397 24.31 -31.95 11.53
C PRO A 397 23.03 -32.53 12.24
N GLY A 398 21.81 -32.01 11.97
CA GLY A 398 20.55 -32.80 12.19
C GLY A 398 19.18 -32.06 12.07
N PRO A 399 18.14 -32.54 11.32
CA PRO A 399 16.93 -31.75 10.96
C PRO A 399 15.54 -32.42 11.37
N PRO A 400 14.38 -32.37 10.63
CA PRO A 400 13.22 -31.49 10.94
C PRO A 400 11.77 -32.11 10.89
N ALA A 401 10.72 -31.25 11.00
CA ALA A 401 9.30 -31.39 10.54
C ALA A 401 8.32 -32.31 11.34
N PRO A 402 6.96 -32.39 11.09
CA PRO A 402 6.06 -31.71 10.10
C PRO A 402 4.68 -31.17 10.65
N LYS A 403 3.66 -31.00 9.77
CA LYS A 403 2.34 -30.31 9.91
C LYS A 403 1.12 -31.22 10.23
N GLU A 404 -0.07 -30.62 10.49
CA GLU A 404 -1.42 -31.22 10.30
C GLU A 404 -2.49 -30.17 9.89
N ASP A 405 -3.65 -30.59 9.35
CA ASP A 405 -4.62 -29.79 8.54
C ASP A 405 -6.06 -30.39 8.57
N ALA A 406 -7.15 -29.58 8.56
CA ALA A 406 -8.54 -30.02 8.25
C ALA A 406 -9.61 -28.88 8.23
N LEU A 407 -10.48 -28.84 7.19
CA LEU A 407 -11.67 -27.96 7.10
C LEU A 407 -12.96 -28.75 6.75
N VAL A 408 -14.13 -28.27 7.20
CA VAL A 408 -15.45 -28.94 7.14
C VAL A 408 -16.49 -28.12 6.36
N ALA A 409 -17.38 -28.77 5.60
CA ALA A 409 -18.50 -28.15 4.87
C ALA A 409 -19.87 -28.69 5.34
N SER A 410 -20.95 -27.90 5.19
CA SER A 410 -22.29 -28.22 5.69
C SER A 410 -23.37 -28.08 4.61
N VAL A 411 -23.61 -29.16 3.87
CA VAL A 411 -24.69 -29.26 2.88
C VAL A 411 -25.89 -30.03 3.45
N THR A 412 -27.10 -29.58 3.13
CA THR A 412 -28.37 -30.22 3.46
C THR A 412 -29.05 -30.69 2.17
N ALA A 413 -29.48 -31.95 2.15
CA ALA A 413 -30.24 -32.53 1.06
C ALA A 413 -31.47 -33.21 1.68
N SER A 414 -32.67 -32.83 1.25
CA SER A 414 -33.92 -33.39 1.77
C SER A 414 -34.86 -33.86 0.66
N ARG A 415 -35.60 -34.92 0.98
CA ARG A 415 -36.54 -35.62 0.11
C ARG A 415 -37.84 -35.80 0.87
N ASN A 416 -38.96 -35.47 0.23
CA ASN A 416 -40.31 -35.60 0.77
C ASN A 416 -41.24 -36.24 -0.27
N SER A 417 -42.25 -36.97 0.22
CA SER A 417 -43.35 -37.48 -0.60
C SER A 417 -44.61 -37.64 0.26
N VAL A 418 -45.67 -38.21 -0.32
CA VAL A 418 -46.88 -38.59 0.41
C VAL A 418 -46.60 -39.68 1.45
N TYR A 419 -47.18 -39.55 2.64
CA TYR A 419 -47.03 -40.55 3.71
C TYR A 419 -47.77 -41.87 3.41
N GLU A 420 -48.85 -41.78 2.63
CA GLU A 420 -49.76 -42.88 2.34
C GLU A 420 -50.33 -42.74 0.92
N ILE A 421 -50.46 -43.86 0.20
CA ILE A 421 -50.95 -43.89 -1.18
C ILE A 421 -51.60 -45.25 -1.52
N GLU A 422 -52.56 -45.24 -2.44
CA GLU A 422 -53.20 -46.46 -2.95
C GLU A 422 -52.30 -47.16 -4.00
N LEU A 423 -52.27 -48.49 -3.99
CA LEU A 423 -51.49 -49.31 -4.91
C LEU A 423 -51.78 -48.96 -6.38
N GLY A 424 -50.74 -48.80 -7.18
CA GLY A 424 -50.83 -48.44 -8.60
C GLY A 424 -51.13 -46.96 -8.86
N LYS A 425 -51.17 -46.09 -7.84
CA LYS A 425 -51.19 -44.63 -8.01
C LYS A 425 -49.78 -44.06 -8.10
N GLU A 426 -49.73 -42.81 -8.55
CA GLU A 426 -48.52 -42.04 -8.81
C GLU A 426 -48.37 -40.94 -7.76
N ALA A 427 -47.12 -40.63 -7.37
CA ALA A 427 -46.78 -39.55 -6.46
C ALA A 427 -45.53 -38.81 -6.91
N ASP A 428 -45.42 -37.56 -6.49
CA ASP A 428 -44.16 -36.81 -6.58
C ASP A 428 -43.24 -37.20 -5.41
N ILE A 429 -41.99 -37.51 -5.73
CA ILE A 429 -40.84 -37.37 -4.83
C ILE A 429 -40.31 -35.95 -5.06
N SER A 430 -40.41 -35.09 -4.06
CA SER A 430 -39.88 -33.71 -4.11
C SER A 430 -38.53 -33.67 -3.40
N LEU A 431 -37.51 -33.15 -4.08
CA LEU A 431 -36.14 -33.09 -3.57
C LEU A 431 -35.67 -31.63 -3.55
N SER A 432 -35.10 -31.20 -2.43
CA SER A 432 -34.53 -29.85 -2.24
C SER A 432 -33.13 -29.93 -1.66
N GLN A 433 -32.25 -29.01 -2.07
CA GLN A 433 -30.85 -28.97 -1.63
C GLN A 433 -30.39 -27.54 -1.42
N SER A 434 -29.75 -27.29 -0.28
CA SER A 434 -29.09 -26.02 0.04
C SER A 434 -27.93 -26.28 0.99
N GLY A 435 -26.97 -25.36 1.06
CA GLY A 435 -25.81 -25.57 1.90
C GLY A 435 -24.79 -24.46 1.90
N GLU A 436 -23.78 -24.64 2.75
CA GLU A 436 -22.60 -23.79 2.84
C GLU A 436 -21.33 -24.61 2.60
N ILE A 437 -20.48 -24.06 1.74
CA ILE A 437 -19.17 -24.59 1.35
C ILE A 437 -18.11 -23.67 1.96
N ALA A 438 -17.46 -24.13 3.03
CA ALA A 438 -16.27 -23.45 3.56
C ALA A 438 -15.05 -23.81 2.71
N LEU A 439 -14.27 -22.81 2.32
CA LEU A 439 -13.01 -22.94 1.57
C LEU A 439 -11.99 -21.94 2.11
N GLU A 440 -10.75 -22.38 2.36
CA GLU A 440 -9.62 -21.49 2.68
C GLU A 440 -8.98 -20.89 1.41
N GLY A 441 -9.81 -20.52 0.43
CA GLY A 441 -9.36 -20.18 -0.92
C GLY A 441 -10.49 -19.78 -1.84
N SER A 442 -10.17 -19.30 -3.04
CA SER A 442 -11.13 -18.82 -4.03
C SER A 442 -11.46 -19.88 -5.08
N ILE A 443 -12.73 -19.97 -5.48
CA ILE A 443 -13.12 -20.80 -6.63
C ILE A 443 -12.77 -20.01 -7.90
N ASP A 444 -11.67 -20.40 -8.55
CA ASP A 444 -11.14 -19.74 -9.74
C ASP A 444 -11.88 -20.22 -11.01
N THR A 445 -13.04 -19.63 -11.25
CA THR A 445 -13.85 -19.79 -12.46
C THR A 445 -13.38 -18.86 -13.59
N LYS A 446 -13.66 -19.24 -14.83
CA LYS A 446 -13.33 -18.42 -16.01
C LYS A 446 -14.23 -17.18 -16.07
N LYS A 447 -13.62 -16.02 -16.24
CA LYS A 447 -14.30 -14.71 -16.24
C LYS A 447 -13.81 -13.87 -17.41
N GLU A 448 -14.71 -13.09 -18.01
CA GLU A 448 -14.36 -12.16 -19.08
C GLU A 448 -14.90 -10.76 -18.76
N VAL A 449 -13.99 -9.80 -18.61
CA VAL A 449 -14.28 -8.42 -18.21
C VAL A 449 -13.90 -7.46 -19.34
N VAL A 450 -14.74 -6.45 -19.61
CA VAL A 450 -14.35 -5.29 -20.43
C VAL A 450 -14.44 -4.03 -19.57
N LEU A 451 -13.32 -3.33 -19.44
CA LEU A 451 -13.31 -1.94 -18.94
C LEU A 451 -13.57 -1.00 -20.11
N VAL A 452 -14.52 -0.09 -19.95
CA VAL A 452 -14.85 0.96 -20.91
C VAL A 452 -14.52 2.29 -20.27
N LEU A 453 -13.57 3.03 -20.83
CA LEU A 453 -12.94 4.22 -20.24
C LEU A 453 -13.24 5.46 -21.09
N ASP A 454 -13.93 6.44 -20.52
CA ASP A 454 -14.13 7.76 -21.14
C ASP A 454 -12.81 8.53 -21.21
N ASN A 455 -12.31 8.80 -22.42
CA ASN A 455 -11.20 9.72 -22.63
C ASN A 455 -11.61 10.97 -23.42
N SER A 456 -12.90 11.29 -23.53
CA SER A 456 -13.44 12.31 -24.45
C SER A 456 -12.97 13.76 -24.28
N GLY A 457 -12.64 14.17 -23.05
CA GLY A 457 -12.36 15.58 -22.71
C GLY A 457 -13.59 16.49 -22.80
N ALA A 458 -14.79 15.94 -22.97
CA ALA A 458 -16.02 16.71 -22.97
C ALA A 458 -16.19 17.47 -21.62
N LEU A 459 -16.73 18.69 -21.69
CA LEU A 459 -16.98 19.57 -20.54
C LEU A 459 -15.71 20.01 -19.76
N ASN A 460 -14.53 20.05 -20.39
CA ASN A 460 -13.26 20.42 -19.75
C ASN A 460 -12.87 19.51 -18.55
N SER A 461 -13.43 18.30 -18.47
CA SER A 461 -13.20 17.29 -17.43
C SER A 461 -11.71 16.95 -17.16
N TYR A 462 -10.81 17.34 -18.07
CA TYR A 462 -9.36 17.10 -17.98
C TYR A 462 -8.49 18.38 -18.04
N VAL A 463 -9.07 19.59 -17.96
CA VAL A 463 -8.39 20.85 -18.40
C VAL A 463 -8.16 21.87 -17.27
N LYS A 464 -8.55 21.57 -16.02
CA LYS A 464 -8.35 22.51 -14.92
C LYS A 464 -6.97 22.36 -14.30
N ASP A 465 -6.21 23.45 -14.35
CA ASP A 465 -4.92 23.58 -13.68
C ASP A 465 -5.04 23.29 -12.17
N ILE A 466 -4.19 22.41 -11.67
CA ILE A 466 -4.17 21.97 -10.27
C ILE A 466 -2.98 22.62 -9.61
N LEU A 467 -3.26 23.65 -8.79
CA LEU A 467 -2.26 24.48 -8.13
C LEU A 467 -1.08 23.67 -7.60
N SER A 468 0.11 23.97 -8.10
CA SER A 468 1.36 23.34 -7.71
C SER A 468 2.11 24.21 -6.68
N PRO A 469 3.08 23.64 -5.95
CA PRO A 469 3.98 24.45 -5.11
C PRO A 469 4.77 25.55 -5.84
N LEU A 470 4.90 25.50 -7.17
CA LEU A 470 5.60 26.51 -7.98
C LEU A 470 4.73 27.71 -8.39
N ASP A 471 3.40 27.63 -8.20
CA ASP A 471 2.48 28.77 -8.32
C ASP A 471 2.63 29.81 -7.20
N PHE A 472 3.44 29.49 -6.20
CA PHE A 472 3.68 30.34 -5.04
C PHE A 472 5.14 30.78 -4.98
N GLY A 473 5.37 32.04 -4.58
CA GLY A 473 6.71 32.50 -4.24
C GLY A 473 7.28 31.74 -3.05
N ILE A 474 6.41 31.40 -2.09
CA ILE A 474 6.73 30.52 -0.96
C ILE A 474 5.58 29.54 -0.74
N TYR A 475 5.88 28.25 -0.77
CA TYR A 475 4.98 27.14 -0.44
C TYR A 475 5.57 26.30 0.70
N SER A 476 4.76 25.97 1.72
CA SER A 476 5.13 24.95 2.71
C SER A 476 4.07 23.86 2.88
N ASN A 477 4.52 22.60 2.86
CA ASN A 477 3.65 21.43 3.07
C ASN A 477 3.23 21.24 4.53
N ARG A 478 3.91 21.89 5.49
CA ARG A 478 3.59 21.88 6.91
C ARG A 478 3.54 23.32 7.43
N ASP A 479 4.47 23.69 8.30
CA ASP A 479 4.54 25.00 8.94
C ASP A 479 5.57 25.91 8.27
N LEU A 480 5.23 27.19 8.14
CA LEU A 480 6.11 28.26 7.69
C LEU A 480 6.31 29.25 8.84
N THR A 481 7.55 29.39 9.31
CA THR A 481 7.95 30.37 10.34
C THR A 481 8.84 31.44 9.74
N ILE A 482 8.44 32.71 9.87
CA ILE A 482 9.23 33.88 9.47
C ILE A 482 9.54 34.73 10.71
N GLN A 483 10.81 34.77 11.11
CA GLN A 483 11.31 35.49 12.28
C GLN A 483 12.45 36.46 11.88
N GLY A 484 12.79 37.43 12.73
CA GLY A 484 13.91 38.35 12.49
C GLY A 484 13.49 39.80 12.25
N LYS A 485 14.16 40.48 11.31
CA LYS A 485 13.99 41.92 11.07
C LYS A 485 12.95 42.22 9.98
N SER A 486 13.14 41.72 8.76
CA SER A 486 12.15 41.98 7.71
C SER A 486 12.11 40.93 6.60
N ALA A 487 10.91 40.68 6.08
CA ALA A 487 10.65 39.86 4.91
C ALA A 487 9.67 40.58 3.95
N SER A 488 9.97 40.61 2.66
CA SER A 488 9.09 41.17 1.62
C SER A 488 8.92 40.17 0.48
N ILE A 489 7.69 39.67 0.32
CA ILE A 489 7.30 38.71 -0.70
C ILE A 489 6.48 39.45 -1.74
N ASN A 490 7.07 39.70 -2.91
CA ASN A 490 6.35 40.12 -4.09
C ASN A 490 5.83 38.89 -4.84
N GLY A 491 4.70 38.35 -4.39
CA GLY A 491 4.13 37.08 -4.83
C GLY A 491 3.09 36.58 -3.83
N SER A 492 2.58 35.37 -4.09
CA SER A 492 1.69 34.62 -3.19
C SER A 492 2.48 33.76 -2.18
N VAL A 493 1.83 33.42 -1.06
CA VAL A 493 2.37 32.52 -0.03
C VAL A 493 1.33 31.45 0.31
N HIS A 494 1.76 30.20 0.40
CA HIS A 494 0.93 29.07 0.82
C HIS A 494 1.58 28.27 1.95
N THR A 495 0.77 27.75 2.86
CA THR A 495 1.22 26.94 4.00
C THR A 495 0.10 25.99 4.42
N ASN A 496 0.27 24.68 4.23
CA ASN A 496 -0.78 23.70 4.51
C ASN A 496 -1.24 23.70 5.98
N SER A 497 -0.36 24.03 6.93
CA SER A 497 -0.63 24.01 8.37
C SER A 497 -0.60 25.42 8.99
N LEU A 498 0.41 25.76 9.82
CA LEU A 498 0.49 27.03 10.54
C LEU A 498 1.46 28.00 9.86
N PHE A 499 0.96 29.17 9.48
CA PHE A 499 1.79 30.32 9.14
C PHE A 499 2.11 31.15 10.39
N THR A 500 3.37 31.15 10.82
CA THR A 500 3.85 31.96 11.95
C THR A 500 4.73 33.10 11.47
N SER A 501 4.45 34.34 11.91
CA SER A 501 5.34 35.48 11.67
C SER A 501 5.61 36.26 12.95
N THR A 502 6.89 36.32 13.34
CA THR A 502 7.41 37.06 14.50
C THR A 502 8.40 38.16 14.10
N ALA A 503 8.66 38.35 12.79
CA ALA A 503 9.60 39.34 12.29
C ALA A 503 9.14 40.80 12.57
N ASP A 504 10.05 41.76 12.70
CA ASP A 504 9.68 43.16 12.95
C ASP A 504 8.82 43.76 11.82
N SER A 505 8.99 43.32 10.57
CA SER A 505 8.17 43.73 9.43
C SER A 505 7.95 42.57 8.45
N ILE A 506 6.71 42.35 8.02
CA ILE A 506 6.38 41.41 6.95
C ILE A 506 5.48 42.05 5.89
N GLN A 507 5.82 41.85 4.63
CA GLN A 507 5.04 42.28 3.48
C GLN A 507 4.77 41.12 2.53
N ILE A 508 3.53 40.95 2.06
CA ILE A 508 3.12 39.97 1.04
C ILE A 508 2.20 40.67 0.05
N SER A 509 2.64 40.83 -1.20
CA SER A 509 1.94 41.63 -2.23
C SER A 509 0.71 40.97 -2.83
N GLN A 510 0.49 39.68 -2.58
CA GLN A 510 -0.67 38.91 -3.04
C GLN A 510 -1.35 38.14 -1.88
N THR A 511 -1.95 36.98 -2.18
CA THR A 511 -2.62 36.13 -1.21
C THR A 511 -1.60 35.37 -0.36
N CYS A 512 -1.69 35.51 0.95
CA CYS A 512 -1.12 34.61 1.94
C CYS A 512 -2.21 33.64 2.40
N SER A 513 -1.97 32.35 2.27
CA SER A 513 -2.98 31.30 2.49
C SER A 513 -2.45 30.22 3.43
N ALA A 514 -3.22 29.90 4.48
CA ALA A 514 -2.86 28.88 5.46
C ALA A 514 -4.07 28.30 6.17
N ALA A 515 -3.95 27.13 6.81
CA ALA A 515 -5.03 26.57 7.62
C ALA A 515 -5.20 27.36 8.93
N SER A 516 -4.09 27.90 9.47
CA SER A 516 -4.08 28.80 10.62
C SER A 516 -2.95 29.84 10.53
N PHE A 517 -3.14 30.97 11.20
CA PHE A 517 -2.21 32.10 11.21
C PHE A 517 -1.86 32.51 12.64
N ASN A 518 -0.58 32.70 12.92
CA ASN A 518 -0.03 33.28 14.15
C ASN A 518 0.93 34.42 13.80
N ILE A 519 0.37 35.62 13.59
CA ILE A 519 1.14 36.81 13.18
C ILE A 519 1.23 37.76 14.37
N VAL A 520 2.44 37.89 14.92
CA VAL A 520 2.78 38.81 16.03
C VAL A 520 3.83 39.86 15.62
N SER A 521 4.10 39.97 14.32
CA SER A 521 4.94 40.99 13.71
C SER A 521 4.48 42.42 14.03
N LYS A 522 5.44 43.34 14.22
CA LYS A 522 5.16 44.73 14.59
C LYS A 522 4.55 45.53 13.43
N ASN A 523 4.97 45.24 12.20
CA ASN A 523 4.46 45.85 10.98
C ASN A 523 4.03 44.72 10.02
N VAL A 524 2.80 44.79 9.52
CA VAL A 524 2.20 43.75 8.67
C VAL A 524 1.52 44.42 7.48
N ASP A 525 1.96 44.08 6.26
CA ASP A 525 1.38 44.53 4.99
C ASP A 525 1.09 43.31 4.10
N ILE A 526 -0.03 42.62 4.36
CA ILE A 526 -0.45 41.43 3.63
C ILE A 526 -1.73 41.77 2.87
N LYS A 527 -1.69 41.72 1.53
CA LYS A 527 -2.81 42.15 0.69
C LYS A 527 -4.10 41.35 0.92
N THR A 528 -3.97 40.02 1.00
CA THR A 528 -5.10 39.12 1.28
C THR A 528 -4.65 37.99 2.20
N LEU A 529 -5.35 37.78 3.32
CA LEU A 529 -5.25 36.55 4.11
C LEU A 529 -6.40 35.61 3.72
N LYS A 530 -6.10 34.34 3.46
CA LYS A 530 -7.08 33.30 3.11
C LYS A 530 -6.89 32.08 4.01
N ASN A 531 -7.88 31.81 4.86
CA ASN A 531 -7.94 30.49 5.50
C ASN A 531 -8.20 29.44 4.41
N ILE A 532 -7.35 28.43 4.33
CA ILE A 532 -7.62 27.23 3.53
C ILE A 532 -8.30 26.22 4.44
N THR A 533 -9.31 25.54 3.91
CA THR A 533 -9.66 24.22 4.42
C THR A 533 -8.73 23.16 3.82
N THR A 534 -8.36 23.36 2.55
CA THR A 534 -7.66 22.39 1.71
C THR A 534 -6.16 22.66 1.64
N PRO A 535 -5.32 21.84 2.30
CA PRO A 535 -3.95 21.62 1.88
C PRO A 535 -3.82 21.39 0.37
N ILE A 536 -2.79 21.98 -0.22
CA ILE A 536 -2.35 21.70 -1.59
C ILE A 536 -1.25 20.63 -1.51
N GLU A 537 -1.23 19.64 -2.40
CA GLU A 537 -0.22 18.56 -2.35
C GLU A 537 1.19 19.06 -2.72
N MET A 538 2.22 18.44 -2.15
CA MET A 538 3.62 18.61 -2.55
C MET A 538 4.12 17.35 -3.28
N PRO A 539 4.03 17.28 -4.62
CA PRO A 539 4.35 16.06 -5.38
C PRO A 539 5.84 15.73 -5.40
N TYR A 540 6.15 14.43 -5.41
CA TYR A 540 7.50 13.91 -5.59
C TYR A 540 7.76 13.65 -7.08
N PHE A 541 8.70 14.39 -7.69
CA PHE A 541 9.02 14.28 -9.11
C PHE A 541 10.51 14.00 -9.42
N HIS A 542 11.30 13.64 -8.40
CA HIS A 542 12.72 13.33 -8.54
C HIS A 542 13.02 12.22 -9.56
N ASN A 543 12.11 11.27 -9.78
CA ASN A 543 12.32 10.22 -10.78
C ASN A 543 12.51 10.80 -12.19
N GLU A 544 11.73 11.82 -12.58
CA GLU A 544 11.89 12.44 -13.89
C GLU A 544 13.17 13.28 -13.99
N LEU A 545 13.60 13.91 -12.89
CA LEU A 545 14.89 14.61 -12.82
C LEU A 545 16.09 13.65 -12.89
N ILE A 546 15.98 12.46 -12.29
CA ILE A 546 16.99 11.40 -12.35
C ILE A 546 17.04 10.79 -13.76
N ASN A 547 15.90 10.64 -14.42
CA ASN A 547 15.82 10.18 -15.82
C ASN A 547 16.51 11.18 -16.75
N ASP A 548 16.14 12.47 -16.68
CA ASP A 548 16.75 13.58 -17.43
C ASP A 548 18.29 13.59 -17.24
N ALA A 549 18.76 13.50 -15.99
CA ALA A 549 20.18 13.40 -15.68
C ALA A 549 20.86 12.13 -16.23
N ALA A 550 20.16 11.00 -16.27
CA ALA A 550 20.72 9.73 -16.75
C ALA A 550 20.85 9.68 -18.29
N GLU A 551 19.95 10.33 -19.03
CA GLU A 551 19.99 10.40 -20.50
C GLU A 551 21.23 11.16 -21.00
N ASP A 552 21.65 12.20 -20.29
CA ASP A 552 22.86 13.01 -20.60
C ASP A 552 24.12 12.57 -19.82
N PHE A 553 24.11 11.40 -19.17
CA PHE A 553 25.21 10.86 -18.35
C PHE A 553 25.66 11.73 -17.15
N MET A 554 24.79 12.62 -16.66
CA MET A 554 25.04 13.55 -15.55
C MET A 554 24.71 12.94 -14.18
N VAL A 555 25.19 11.72 -13.92
CA VAL A 555 25.00 10.99 -12.65
C VAL A 555 26.33 10.86 -11.92
N PHE A 556 26.41 11.41 -10.72
CA PHE A 556 27.63 11.55 -9.92
C PHE A 556 27.58 10.62 -8.70
N ARG A 557 28.54 9.69 -8.57
CA ARG A 557 28.60 8.75 -7.45
C ARG A 557 29.88 8.92 -6.62
N PRO A 558 29.84 8.74 -5.28
CA PRO A 558 31.01 8.91 -4.42
C PRO A 558 32.22 8.07 -4.85
N GLU A 559 31.97 6.85 -5.34
CA GLU A 559 32.98 5.91 -5.83
C GLU A 559 33.74 6.39 -7.07
N ASP A 560 33.16 7.28 -7.87
CA ASP A 560 33.79 7.87 -9.06
C ASP A 560 34.81 8.97 -8.70
N TYR A 561 34.78 9.47 -7.45
CA TYR A 561 35.60 10.57 -6.94
C TYR A 561 36.37 10.18 -5.67
N PRO A 562 37.29 9.20 -5.74
CA PRO A 562 38.07 8.78 -4.58
C PRO A 562 38.94 9.93 -4.01
N PRO A 563 39.39 9.83 -2.75
CA PRO A 563 40.19 10.89 -2.13
C PRO A 563 41.45 11.25 -2.95
N SER A 564 41.58 12.52 -3.32
CA SER A 564 42.68 13.05 -4.12
C SER A 564 43.25 14.33 -3.52
N PHE A 565 44.55 14.56 -3.71
CA PHE A 565 45.25 15.79 -3.33
C PHE A 565 44.84 17.01 -4.18
N PHE A 566 44.25 16.77 -5.35
CA PHE A 566 43.76 17.80 -6.26
C PHE A 566 42.29 17.51 -6.60
N PRO A 567 41.42 18.53 -6.68
CA PRO A 567 40.03 18.33 -7.05
C PRO A 567 39.94 17.93 -8.53
N TYR A 568 38.93 17.16 -8.88
CA TYR A 568 38.72 16.66 -10.23
C TYR A 568 38.07 17.76 -11.09
N PRO A 569 38.44 17.92 -12.37
CA PRO A 569 37.64 18.72 -13.30
C PRO A 569 36.21 18.16 -13.36
N MET A 570 35.19 19.02 -13.28
CA MET A 570 33.81 18.56 -13.37
C MET A 570 33.47 18.18 -14.82
N PRO A 571 32.95 16.97 -15.09
CA PRO A 571 32.59 16.52 -16.43
C PRO A 571 31.77 17.54 -17.23
N GLY A 572 32.25 17.89 -18.43
CA GLY A 572 31.57 18.82 -19.34
C GLY A 572 31.62 20.30 -18.96
N GLN A 573 32.33 20.68 -17.88
CA GLN A 573 32.39 22.06 -17.39
C GLN A 573 33.80 22.68 -17.57
N GLU A 574 33.86 23.97 -17.88
CA GLU A 574 35.10 24.75 -17.96
C GLU A 574 35.35 25.50 -16.64
N ASP A 575 36.59 25.46 -16.13
CA ASP A 575 37.01 26.11 -14.87
C ASP A 575 36.15 25.81 -13.62
N ILE A 576 35.49 24.64 -13.60
CA ILE A 576 34.75 24.08 -12.46
C ILE A 576 35.32 22.74 -12.06
N PHE A 577 35.40 22.53 -10.75
CA PHE A 577 35.96 21.36 -10.12
C PHE A 577 34.96 20.73 -9.14
N ILE A 578 35.14 19.43 -8.92
CA ILE A 578 34.34 18.61 -8.03
C ILE A 578 35.26 17.72 -7.17
N ILE A 579 34.86 17.50 -5.93
CA ILE A 579 35.46 16.51 -5.03
C ILE A 579 34.37 15.87 -4.20
N TYR A 580 34.50 14.57 -3.89
CA TYR A 580 33.71 13.96 -2.81
C TYR A 580 34.48 14.07 -1.49
N ASN A 581 34.02 14.95 -0.61
CA ASN A 581 34.57 15.14 0.72
C ASN A 581 34.07 14.01 1.64
N ILE A 582 34.84 12.93 1.73
CA ILE A 582 34.52 11.74 2.55
C ILE A 582 34.27 12.05 4.04
N PHE A 583 34.88 13.12 4.59
CA PHE A 583 34.72 13.49 6.00
C PHE A 583 33.40 14.25 6.26
N ALA A 584 32.92 14.98 5.26
CA ALA A 584 31.63 15.67 5.30
C ALA A 584 30.49 14.88 4.62
N GLY A 585 30.77 13.71 4.05
CA GLY A 585 29.81 12.86 3.36
C GLY A 585 29.11 13.55 2.18
N ARG A 586 29.81 14.42 1.44
CA ARG A 586 29.20 15.29 0.42
C ARG A 586 30.10 15.53 -0.80
N PHE A 587 29.49 15.81 -1.93
CA PHE A 587 30.15 16.46 -3.06
C PHE A 587 30.35 17.95 -2.77
N GLU A 588 31.47 18.52 -3.20
CA GLU A 588 31.74 19.96 -3.16
C GLU A 588 32.04 20.43 -4.58
N ILE A 589 31.22 21.35 -5.10
CA ILE A 589 31.32 21.91 -6.45
C ILE A 589 31.76 23.37 -6.34
N PHE A 590 32.90 23.71 -6.94
CA PHE A 590 33.50 25.03 -6.84
C PHE A 590 34.37 25.35 -8.06
N GLY A 591 34.68 26.62 -8.27
CA GLY A 591 35.46 27.05 -9.44
C GLY A 591 35.37 28.54 -9.70
N MET A 592 35.92 28.95 -10.84
CA MET A 592 35.80 30.32 -11.36
C MET A 592 34.98 30.40 -12.65
N GLY A 593 34.66 29.24 -13.26
CA GLY A 593 33.77 29.15 -14.42
C GLY A 593 32.28 29.29 -14.08
N THR A 594 31.46 29.23 -15.14
CA THR A 594 29.99 29.26 -15.07
C THR A 594 29.44 27.84 -15.21
N LEU A 595 28.59 27.41 -14.27
CA LEU A 595 28.00 26.07 -14.31
C LEU A 595 26.92 25.99 -15.39
N VAL A 596 27.21 25.29 -16.48
CA VAL A 596 26.29 25.08 -17.59
C VAL A 596 25.39 23.90 -17.27
N ILE A 597 24.09 24.16 -17.12
CA ILE A 597 23.05 23.16 -16.86
C ILE A 597 22.28 22.98 -18.17
N ASN A 598 22.71 22.00 -18.97
CA ASN A 598 22.07 21.58 -20.22
C ASN A 598 21.15 20.36 -20.05
N SER A 599 21.17 19.74 -18.87
CA SER A 599 20.30 18.67 -18.39
C SER A 599 20.34 18.69 -16.86
N SER A 600 19.45 17.97 -16.19
CA SER A 600 19.54 17.79 -14.74
C SER A 600 20.83 17.05 -14.36
N MET A 601 21.30 17.23 -13.12
CA MET A 601 22.52 16.62 -12.59
C MET A 601 22.20 15.92 -11.27
N TYR A 602 22.39 14.60 -11.21
CA TYR A 602 21.99 13.79 -10.06
C TYR A 602 23.20 13.32 -9.24
N PHE A 603 23.22 13.69 -7.96
CA PHE A 603 24.28 13.39 -7.00
C PHE A 603 23.81 12.38 -5.95
N LYS A 604 24.49 11.23 -5.90
CA LYS A 604 24.23 10.18 -4.90
C LYS A 604 24.82 10.49 -3.53
N GLY A 605 24.32 11.53 -2.89
CA GLY A 605 24.76 12.00 -1.58
C GLY A 605 24.31 13.41 -1.25
N ASN A 606 24.98 14.05 -0.29
CA ASN A 606 24.84 15.47 -0.01
C ASN A 606 25.66 16.31 -1.01
N VAL A 607 25.30 17.58 -1.23
CA VAL A 607 25.99 18.51 -2.14
C VAL A 607 26.24 19.86 -1.48
N LEU A 608 27.44 20.42 -1.65
CA LEU A 608 27.80 21.81 -1.38
C LEU A 608 28.11 22.52 -2.71
N ILE A 609 27.44 23.63 -2.98
CA ILE A 609 27.65 24.47 -4.16
C ILE A 609 28.27 25.79 -3.71
N SER A 610 29.48 26.08 -4.20
CA SER A 610 30.21 27.33 -3.94
C SER A 610 30.71 27.93 -5.26
N LEU A 611 29.77 28.42 -6.06
CA LEU A 611 29.97 28.98 -7.40
C LEU A 611 29.42 30.40 -7.51
N ARG A 612 29.89 31.15 -8.52
CA ARG A 612 29.53 32.56 -8.72
C ARG A 612 28.54 32.82 -9.85
N SER A 613 28.39 31.89 -10.79
CA SER A 613 27.53 32.05 -11.97
C SER A 613 27.05 30.69 -12.47
N THR A 614 25.83 30.67 -12.98
CA THR A 614 25.17 29.52 -13.61
C THR A 614 24.69 29.89 -15.02
N ASN A 615 24.44 28.89 -15.86
CA ASN A 615 23.79 29.06 -17.16
C ASN A 615 22.91 27.83 -17.42
N ASN A 616 21.66 27.90 -16.93
CA ASN A 616 20.66 26.87 -17.10
C ASN A 616 19.85 27.14 -18.38
N VAL A 617 19.99 26.21 -19.34
CA VAL A 617 19.38 26.30 -20.68
C VAL A 617 18.33 25.24 -20.94
N SER A 618 18.18 24.27 -20.04
CA SER A 618 17.26 23.12 -20.15
C SER A 618 16.16 23.09 -19.10
N GLU A 619 16.12 24.09 -18.22
CA GLU A 619 15.33 24.09 -16.99
C GLU A 619 15.66 22.87 -16.08
N GLY A 620 16.90 22.37 -16.15
CA GLY A 620 17.42 21.22 -15.38
C GLY A 620 17.68 21.55 -13.91
N PHE A 621 17.69 20.52 -13.06
CA PHE A 621 17.91 20.66 -11.60
C PHE A 621 19.25 20.05 -11.17
N ILE A 622 19.85 20.63 -10.12
CA ILE A 622 20.84 19.92 -9.30
C ILE A 622 20.06 19.08 -8.26
N VAL A 623 20.14 17.76 -8.38
CA VAL A 623 19.37 16.80 -7.59
C VAL A 623 20.30 16.07 -6.61
N ALA A 624 19.91 15.97 -5.35
CA ALA A 624 20.68 15.26 -4.33
C ALA A 624 19.81 14.28 -3.54
N ASP A 625 20.34 13.08 -3.26
CA ASP A 625 19.72 12.15 -2.30
C ASP A 625 19.57 12.80 -0.91
N GLY A 626 20.60 13.55 -0.50
CA GLY A 626 20.71 14.20 0.80
C GLY A 626 20.60 15.73 0.76
N ASN A 627 21.26 16.38 1.72
CA ASN A 627 21.23 17.83 1.91
C ASN A 627 21.92 18.59 0.77
N ILE A 628 21.39 19.76 0.42
CA ILE A 628 22.02 20.71 -0.50
C ILE A 628 22.37 22.00 0.25
N ILE A 629 23.63 22.40 0.24
CA ILE A 629 24.11 23.64 0.83
C ILE A 629 24.57 24.57 -0.29
N ILE A 630 24.08 25.81 -0.30
CA ILE A 630 24.48 26.86 -1.25
C ILE A 630 25.21 27.93 -0.46
N GLN A 631 26.48 28.18 -0.79
CA GLN A 631 27.37 29.06 -0.03
C GLN A 631 27.97 30.15 -0.92
N GLY A 632 27.93 31.40 -0.44
CA GLY A 632 28.55 32.53 -1.14
C GLY A 632 28.04 33.90 -0.69
N GLU A 633 28.88 34.92 -0.82
CA GLU A 633 28.54 36.30 -0.49
C GLU A 633 28.53 37.17 -1.75
N ASN A 634 27.59 38.11 -1.85
CA ASN A 634 27.47 39.05 -2.98
C ASN A 634 27.30 38.33 -4.34
N LEU A 635 26.52 37.24 -4.37
CA LEU A 635 26.16 36.55 -5.61
C LEU A 635 25.15 37.42 -6.37
N TYR A 636 25.42 37.70 -7.65
CA TYR A 636 24.53 38.51 -8.50
C TYR A 636 24.41 37.86 -9.88
N PRO A 637 23.24 37.28 -10.22
CA PRO A 637 23.06 36.55 -11.48
C PRO A 637 23.18 37.48 -12.69
N SER A 638 23.91 37.05 -13.72
CA SER A 638 24.14 37.82 -14.94
C SER A 638 23.35 37.28 -16.14
N GLY A 639 22.11 37.73 -16.29
CA GLY A 639 21.24 37.44 -17.44
C GLY A 639 20.10 36.47 -17.14
N PRO A 640 19.26 36.13 -18.15
CA PRO A 640 18.02 35.39 -17.94
C PRO A 640 18.23 33.90 -17.62
N ASN A 641 19.38 33.33 -18.01
CA ASN A 641 19.70 31.91 -17.83
C ASN A 641 20.60 31.66 -16.60
N ASP A 642 21.03 32.71 -15.90
CA ASP A 642 21.73 32.56 -14.62
C ASP A 642 20.70 32.23 -13.54
N LYS A 643 20.30 30.95 -13.53
CA LYS A 643 19.26 30.33 -12.72
C LYS A 643 19.82 29.06 -12.08
N LEU A 644 19.58 28.89 -10.78
CA LEU A 644 19.93 27.68 -10.04
C LEU A 644 18.66 27.00 -9.54
N TYR A 645 18.35 25.82 -10.07
CA TYR A 645 17.23 24.98 -9.61
C TYR A 645 17.80 23.82 -8.81
N VAL A 646 17.30 23.59 -7.60
CA VAL A 646 17.80 22.57 -6.68
C VAL A 646 16.67 21.70 -6.13
N TYR A 647 16.89 20.38 -6.11
CA TYR A 647 15.96 19.39 -5.59
C TYR A 647 16.65 18.48 -4.58
N SER A 648 16.21 18.50 -3.33
CA SER A 648 16.67 17.57 -2.29
C SER A 648 15.63 16.48 -2.06
N ILE A 649 16.00 15.21 -2.30
CA ILE A 649 15.08 14.07 -2.24
C ILE A 649 14.67 13.76 -0.80
N GLY A 650 15.65 13.44 0.06
CA GLY A 650 15.40 13.10 1.47
C GLY A 650 16.07 14.04 2.48
N GLY A 651 16.71 15.13 2.02
CA GLY A 651 17.47 16.05 2.84
C GLY A 651 16.82 17.43 3.01
N ASN A 652 17.65 18.38 3.45
CA ASN A 652 17.33 19.79 3.66
C ASN A 652 18.10 20.67 2.66
N ILE A 653 17.61 21.89 2.42
CA ILE A 653 18.30 22.90 1.59
C ILE A 653 18.70 24.08 2.47
N GLU A 654 19.99 24.42 2.49
CA GLU A 654 20.54 25.51 3.28
C GLU A 654 21.16 26.61 2.40
N TYR A 655 20.62 27.82 2.49
CA TYR A 655 21.21 29.02 1.91
C TYR A 655 22.11 29.70 2.94
N GLN A 656 23.40 29.41 2.85
CA GLN A 656 24.49 30.02 3.63
C GLN A 656 25.05 31.23 2.86
N THR A 657 24.16 32.15 2.46
CA THR A 657 24.48 33.30 1.61
C THR A 657 24.17 34.63 2.29
N SER A 658 24.86 35.71 1.90
CA SER A 658 24.54 37.07 2.33
C SER A 658 24.78 38.10 1.23
N ASN A 659 23.95 39.16 1.22
CA ASN A 659 23.93 40.21 0.18
C ASN A 659 23.68 39.67 -1.25
N SER A 660 23.11 38.46 -1.38
CA SER A 660 23.05 37.71 -2.63
C SER A 660 21.66 37.76 -3.27
N THR A 661 21.64 37.80 -4.60
CA THR A 661 20.46 37.50 -5.43
C THR A 661 20.62 36.10 -6.02
N ILE A 662 19.55 35.31 -6.06
CA ILE A 662 19.52 33.98 -6.68
C ILE A 662 18.23 33.88 -7.49
N ASN A 663 18.32 33.49 -8.76
CA ASN A 663 17.16 33.20 -9.58
C ASN A 663 16.89 31.68 -9.55
N GLY A 664 15.64 31.27 -9.36
CA GLY A 664 15.23 29.88 -9.57
C GLY A 664 14.43 29.22 -8.46
N ILE A 665 14.50 27.89 -8.42
CA ILE A 665 13.61 27.02 -7.64
C ILE A 665 14.39 26.32 -6.54
N ALA A 666 13.84 26.35 -5.32
CA ALA A 666 14.27 25.49 -4.22
C ALA A 666 13.15 24.49 -3.89
N TYR A 667 13.36 23.20 -4.12
CA TYR A 667 12.34 22.17 -3.93
C TYR A 667 12.82 21.05 -2.99
N ALA A 668 12.15 20.87 -1.85
CA ALA A 668 12.55 19.88 -0.84
C ALA A 668 11.31 19.26 -0.15
N PRO A 669 10.69 18.20 -0.72
CA PRO A 669 9.51 17.57 -0.12
C PRO A 669 9.85 16.75 1.13
N GLY A 670 11.14 16.49 1.36
CA GLY A 670 11.65 15.67 2.45
C GLY A 670 11.45 14.19 2.19
N ASN A 671 11.88 13.35 3.12
CA ASN A 671 11.53 11.95 3.17
C ASN A 671 10.27 11.78 4.06
N PRO A 672 9.18 11.15 3.58
CA PRO A 672 7.98 10.91 4.39
C PRO A 672 8.25 10.18 5.72
N ALA A 673 9.27 9.33 5.78
CA ALA A 673 9.69 8.62 6.99
C ALA A 673 10.57 9.46 7.95
N ASN A 674 10.98 10.67 7.55
CA ASN A 674 11.77 11.59 8.38
C ASN A 674 11.06 12.95 8.49
N PRO A 675 10.26 13.20 9.54
CA PRO A 675 9.49 14.44 9.68
C PRO A 675 10.35 15.70 9.87
N ASP A 676 11.65 15.54 10.11
CA ASP A 676 12.63 16.62 10.25
C ASP A 676 13.37 16.96 8.95
N SER A 677 13.07 16.27 7.84
CA SER A 677 13.63 16.49 6.50
C SER A 677 12.73 17.33 5.60
N GLY A 678 13.27 17.80 4.47
CA GLY A 678 12.58 18.73 3.57
C GLY A 678 12.53 20.17 4.09
N LYS A 679 13.40 20.52 5.03
CA LYS A 679 13.51 21.89 5.55
C LYS A 679 14.30 22.76 4.58
N ILE A 680 13.81 23.96 4.31
CA ILE A 680 14.60 25.00 3.62
C ILE A 680 14.91 26.12 4.61
N LEU A 681 16.20 26.41 4.77
CA LEU A 681 16.73 27.37 5.73
C LEU A 681 17.52 28.48 5.02
N PHE A 682 17.29 29.72 5.44
CA PHE A 682 18.11 30.88 5.06
C PHE A 682 18.86 31.37 6.30
N LEU A 683 20.19 31.27 6.28
CA LEU A 683 21.05 31.45 7.45
C LEU A 683 21.86 32.76 7.44
N GLY A 684 21.80 33.54 6.35
CA GLY A 684 22.44 34.85 6.24
C GLY A 684 21.49 35.97 5.82
N ASN A 685 22.04 37.18 5.69
CA ASN A 685 21.26 38.44 5.64
C ASN A 685 21.17 39.04 4.23
N ASN A 686 20.11 39.82 3.98
CA ASN A 686 19.91 40.60 2.75
C ASN A 686 19.98 39.73 1.47
N ASN A 687 19.22 38.63 1.46
CA ASN A 687 19.10 37.73 0.32
C ASN A 687 17.84 38.04 -0.50
N THR A 688 17.94 37.93 -1.82
CA THR A 688 16.81 38.09 -2.76
C THR A 688 16.66 36.83 -3.61
N ILE A 689 15.50 36.20 -3.57
CA ILE A 689 15.17 35.04 -4.42
C ILE A 689 14.19 35.47 -5.50
N ASN A 690 14.52 35.25 -6.76
CA ASN A 690 13.64 35.50 -7.90
C ASN A 690 13.15 34.14 -8.44
N GLY A 691 12.05 33.65 -7.88
CA GLY A 691 11.49 32.34 -8.20
C GLY A 691 10.64 31.76 -7.07
N ALA A 692 10.61 30.44 -6.94
CA ALA A 692 9.73 29.70 -6.04
C ALA A 692 10.51 28.91 -4.98
N ILE A 693 10.02 28.91 -3.75
CA ILE A 693 10.58 28.16 -2.61
C ILE A 693 9.51 27.21 -2.09
N ALA A 694 9.68 25.91 -2.29
CA ALA A 694 8.74 24.86 -1.91
C ALA A 694 9.43 23.84 -1.00
N GLY A 695 9.02 23.77 0.28
CA GLY A 695 9.63 22.88 1.27
C GLY A 695 8.62 22.17 2.16
N ASN A 696 8.98 21.00 2.67
CA ASN A 696 8.16 20.27 3.65
C ASN A 696 7.87 21.14 4.88
N GLN A 697 8.89 21.84 5.38
CA GLN A 697 8.77 22.85 6.44
C GLN A 697 9.71 24.02 6.13
N LEU A 698 9.30 25.25 6.40
CA LEU A 698 10.09 26.44 6.09
C LEU A 698 10.37 27.27 7.33
N ASN A 699 11.64 27.53 7.62
CA ASN A 699 12.07 28.30 8.80
C ASN A 699 13.06 29.39 8.39
N PHE A 700 12.60 30.63 8.35
CA PHE A 700 13.37 31.77 7.85
C PHE A 700 13.75 32.73 8.97
N THR A 701 15.05 32.90 9.20
CA THR A 701 15.58 34.00 10.02
C THR A 701 15.82 35.22 9.12
N ALA A 702 14.71 35.84 8.73
CA ALA A 702 14.64 36.92 7.74
C ALA A 702 15.22 38.23 8.27
N SER A 703 16.48 38.49 7.90
CA SER A 703 17.10 39.82 7.97
C SER A 703 17.10 40.44 6.58
N ASP A 704 16.01 41.12 6.21
CA ASP A 704 15.81 41.75 4.91
C ASP A 704 15.76 40.75 3.73
N LEU A 705 15.07 39.62 3.94
CA LEU A 705 14.77 38.62 2.90
C LEU A 705 13.77 39.18 1.89
N LYS A 706 14.02 38.98 0.60
CA LYS A 706 13.10 39.30 -0.48
C LYS A 706 12.81 38.07 -1.33
N VAL A 707 11.56 37.87 -1.70
CA VAL A 707 11.15 36.84 -2.68
C VAL A 707 10.30 37.51 -3.75
N ASN A 708 10.70 37.39 -5.01
CA ASN A 708 9.97 37.89 -6.18
C ASN A 708 9.51 36.71 -7.01
N HIS A 709 8.20 36.61 -7.25
CA HIS A 709 7.56 35.53 -7.99
C HIS A 709 6.46 36.09 -8.90
N THR A 710 6.28 35.47 -10.06
CA THR A 710 5.16 35.74 -10.96
C THR A 710 4.38 34.44 -11.18
N GLU A 711 3.06 34.50 -11.03
CA GLU A 711 2.16 33.38 -11.35
C GLU A 711 2.39 32.94 -12.80
N GLY A 712 2.48 31.63 -13.01
CA GLY A 712 2.81 31.03 -14.31
C GLY A 712 4.28 31.14 -14.77
N GLN A 713 5.21 31.56 -13.90
CA GLN A 713 6.65 31.67 -14.25
C GLN A 713 7.31 30.31 -14.55
N PHE A 714 6.73 29.20 -14.06
CA PHE A 714 7.37 27.88 -14.06
C PHE A 714 6.58 26.77 -14.78
N ASN A 715 5.55 27.08 -15.58
CA ASN A 715 4.76 26.08 -16.32
C ASN A 715 5.61 25.12 -17.15
N VAL A 716 6.71 25.60 -17.75
CA VAL A 716 7.64 24.74 -18.52
C VAL A 716 8.29 23.66 -17.63
N VAL A 717 8.56 23.96 -16.37
CA VAL A 717 9.10 23.00 -15.37
C VAL A 717 8.01 22.02 -14.94
N GLU A 718 6.79 22.50 -14.75
CA GLU A 718 5.64 21.70 -14.34
C GLU A 718 5.24 20.71 -15.45
N GLU A 719 5.11 21.19 -16.69
CA GLU A 719 4.88 20.38 -17.88
C GLU A 719 6.00 19.36 -18.11
N LYS A 720 7.27 19.73 -17.89
CA LYS A 720 8.42 18.82 -18.12
C LYS A 720 8.51 17.72 -17.07
N TYR A 721 8.32 18.01 -15.77
CA TYR A 721 8.62 17.05 -14.70
C TYR A 721 7.45 16.71 -13.75
N MET A 722 6.41 17.54 -13.62
CA MET A 722 5.30 17.34 -12.67
C MET A 722 4.04 16.74 -13.33
N GLN A 723 4.16 15.57 -13.96
CA GLN A 723 3.10 14.95 -14.80
C GLN A 723 1.80 14.47 -14.08
N ASN A 724 1.44 15.02 -12.92
CA ASN A 724 0.45 14.43 -12.00
C ASN A 724 -0.91 15.16 -11.93
N THR A 725 -1.24 16.03 -12.88
CA THR A 725 -2.37 16.99 -12.77
C THR A 725 -3.52 16.77 -13.78
N SER A 726 -4.08 15.56 -13.92
CA SER A 726 -5.31 15.37 -14.73
C SER A 726 -6.22 14.21 -14.26
N HIS A 727 -7.54 14.39 -14.34
CA HIS A 727 -8.54 13.36 -13.98
C HIS A 727 -8.42 12.04 -14.78
N LEU A 728 -7.98 12.10 -16.04
CA LEU A 728 -7.72 10.90 -16.85
C LEU A 728 -6.62 10.02 -16.23
N LYS A 729 -5.73 10.59 -15.42
CA LYS A 729 -4.69 9.87 -14.69
C LYS A 729 -5.29 8.88 -13.69
N LEU A 730 -6.24 9.33 -12.87
CA LEU A 730 -6.96 8.54 -11.87
C LEU A 730 -7.64 7.32 -12.50
N VAL A 731 -8.39 7.55 -13.57
CA VAL A 731 -9.10 6.53 -14.35
C VAL A 731 -8.15 5.44 -14.83
N LYS A 732 -6.98 5.83 -15.35
CA LYS A 732 -5.94 4.89 -15.78
C LYS A 732 -5.41 4.05 -14.63
N ASP A 733 -5.19 4.63 -13.46
CA ASP A 733 -4.50 3.93 -12.38
C ASP A 733 -5.43 3.02 -11.58
N VAL A 734 -6.69 3.39 -11.43
CA VAL A 734 -7.71 2.48 -10.92
C VAL A 734 -7.96 1.33 -11.90
N ALA A 735 -7.99 1.59 -13.22
CA ALA A 735 -8.06 0.52 -14.23
C ALA A 735 -6.83 -0.41 -14.22
N LYS A 736 -5.63 0.10 -13.96
CA LYS A 736 -4.41 -0.71 -13.75
C LYS A 736 -4.49 -1.53 -12.46
N SER A 737 -4.97 -0.94 -11.36
CA SER A 737 -5.18 -1.61 -10.06
C SER A 737 -6.16 -2.79 -10.19
N LEU A 738 -7.23 -2.63 -10.97
CA LEU A 738 -8.13 -3.74 -11.30
C LEU A 738 -7.39 -4.89 -11.99
N ILE A 739 -6.56 -4.60 -12.99
CA ILE A 739 -5.77 -5.65 -13.68
C ILE A 739 -4.87 -6.38 -12.69
N ASP A 740 -4.20 -5.65 -11.79
CA ASP A 740 -3.30 -6.23 -10.79
C ASP A 740 -4.03 -7.18 -9.82
N ARG A 741 -5.31 -6.92 -9.51
CA ARG A 741 -6.16 -7.81 -8.71
C ARG A 741 -6.57 -9.12 -9.41
N PHE A 742 -6.37 -9.23 -10.72
CA PHE A 742 -6.69 -10.43 -11.51
C PHE A 742 -5.45 -11.12 -12.09
N VAL A 743 -4.23 -10.65 -11.81
CA VAL A 743 -2.97 -11.30 -12.24
C VAL A 743 -2.89 -12.71 -11.68
N GLY A 744 -2.68 -13.69 -12.55
CA GLY A 744 -2.60 -15.12 -12.19
C GLY A 744 -3.94 -15.86 -12.12
N SER A 745 -5.08 -15.18 -12.28
CA SER A 745 -6.41 -15.83 -12.32
C SER A 745 -6.80 -16.31 -13.73
N LYS A 746 -7.85 -17.13 -13.85
CA LYS A 746 -8.49 -17.48 -15.15
C LYS A 746 -9.33 -16.34 -15.75
N THR A 747 -9.11 -15.10 -15.33
CA THR A 747 -9.81 -13.91 -15.86
C THR A 747 -9.15 -13.40 -17.13
N LYS A 748 -9.94 -13.11 -18.15
CA LYS A 748 -9.50 -12.30 -19.30
C LYS A 748 -10.06 -10.90 -19.20
N ILE A 749 -9.23 -9.90 -19.50
CA ILE A 749 -9.66 -8.50 -19.51
C ILE A 749 -9.43 -7.87 -20.89
N SER A 750 -10.39 -7.05 -21.32
CA SER A 750 -10.24 -6.08 -22.41
C SER A 750 -10.38 -4.67 -21.88
N VAL A 751 -9.74 -3.71 -22.54
CA VAL A 751 -9.93 -2.28 -22.29
C VAL A 751 -10.40 -1.62 -23.58
N ILE A 752 -11.36 -0.72 -23.48
CA ILE A 752 -11.86 0.13 -24.56
C ILE A 752 -11.80 1.58 -24.10
N GLN A 753 -10.96 2.40 -24.73
CA GLN A 753 -11.04 3.86 -24.63
C GLN A 753 -12.12 4.40 -25.57
N TYR A 754 -12.79 5.50 -25.24
CA TYR A 754 -13.72 6.17 -26.16
C TYR A 754 -13.76 7.70 -26.03
N SER A 755 -13.87 8.34 -27.20
CA SER A 755 -14.21 9.77 -27.33
C SER A 755 -15.41 9.92 -28.28
N ASP A 756 -15.21 10.43 -29.50
CA ASP A 756 -16.25 10.51 -30.53
C ASP A 756 -16.73 9.11 -31.01
N SER A 757 -15.88 8.11 -30.78
CA SER A 757 -16.04 6.71 -31.13
C SER A 757 -15.13 5.85 -30.26
N ALA A 758 -15.34 4.54 -30.31
CA ALA A 758 -14.43 3.55 -29.73
C ALA A 758 -13.53 2.90 -30.79
N ASN A 759 -13.28 3.58 -31.93
CA ASN A 759 -12.59 3.00 -33.08
C ASN A 759 -11.13 2.61 -32.80
N ASP A 760 -10.42 3.40 -31.99
CA ASP A 760 -8.97 3.30 -31.78
C ASP A 760 -8.63 2.36 -30.61
N ASN A 761 -9.08 1.11 -30.77
CA ASN A 761 -8.84 0.01 -29.84
C ASN A 761 -8.43 -1.25 -30.60
N ASP A 762 -7.76 -2.20 -29.94
CA ASP A 762 -7.43 -3.50 -30.56
C ASP A 762 -8.52 -4.56 -30.42
N PHE A 763 -9.47 -4.34 -29.50
CA PHE A 763 -10.58 -5.24 -29.16
C PHE A 763 -10.15 -6.66 -28.78
N LYS A 764 -8.96 -6.82 -28.20
CA LYS A 764 -8.39 -8.09 -27.74
C LYS A 764 -8.78 -8.39 -26.29
N GLN A 765 -8.95 -9.68 -25.99
CA GLN A 765 -9.02 -10.20 -24.62
C GLN A 765 -7.63 -10.66 -24.19
N TYR A 766 -7.17 -10.17 -23.05
CA TYR A 766 -5.88 -10.47 -22.45
C TYR A 766 -6.06 -11.46 -21.31
N ASP A 767 -5.52 -12.66 -21.46
CA ASP A 767 -5.57 -13.72 -20.44
C ASP A 767 -4.58 -13.39 -19.30
N LEU A 768 -5.09 -13.08 -18.11
CA LEU A 768 -4.26 -12.60 -17.00
C LEU A 768 -3.57 -13.71 -16.21
N PHE A 769 -3.83 -14.98 -16.53
CA PHE A 769 -2.99 -16.09 -16.08
C PHE A 769 -1.54 -15.93 -16.57
N MET A 770 -1.35 -15.28 -17.72
CA MET A 770 -0.04 -14.89 -18.23
C MET A 770 0.34 -13.48 -17.75
N SER A 771 1.27 -13.38 -16.80
CA SER A 771 1.71 -12.08 -16.22
C SER A 771 2.18 -11.04 -17.27
N GLY A 772 2.77 -11.46 -18.38
CA GLY A 772 3.14 -10.57 -19.50
C GLY A 772 1.96 -9.90 -20.21
N ASN A 773 0.77 -10.52 -20.19
CA ASN A 773 -0.45 -9.90 -20.73
C ASN A 773 -0.93 -8.75 -19.83
N ALA A 774 -0.82 -8.91 -18.51
CA ALA A 774 -1.16 -7.84 -17.56
C ALA A 774 -0.26 -6.61 -17.77
N VAL A 775 1.05 -6.81 -17.93
CA VAL A 775 2.00 -5.73 -18.27
C VAL A 775 1.60 -5.04 -19.58
N THR A 776 1.31 -5.81 -20.63
CA THR A 776 0.89 -5.28 -21.94
C THR A 776 -0.41 -4.47 -21.84
N LEU A 777 -1.37 -4.91 -21.03
CA LEU A 777 -2.65 -4.23 -20.86
C LEU A 777 -2.52 -2.95 -20.03
N LYS A 778 -1.72 -2.94 -18.96
CA LYS A 778 -1.42 -1.74 -18.17
C LYS A 778 -0.68 -0.67 -18.99
N GLN A 779 0.21 -1.09 -19.89
CA GLN A 779 0.87 -0.20 -20.86
C GLN A 779 -0.13 0.41 -21.85
N LYS A 780 -1.10 -0.37 -22.32
CA LYS A 780 -2.17 0.14 -23.18
C LYS A 780 -3.07 1.17 -22.49
N ILE A 781 -3.40 0.95 -21.21
CA ILE A 781 -4.10 1.95 -20.40
C ILE A 781 -3.27 3.22 -20.24
N HIS A 782 -1.97 3.11 -19.96
CA HIS A 782 -1.10 4.28 -19.85
C HIS A 782 -1.13 5.15 -21.12
N ALA A 783 -1.06 4.52 -22.29
CA ALA A 783 -1.04 5.18 -23.60
C ALA A 783 -2.39 5.77 -24.08
N ILE A 784 -3.45 5.73 -23.27
CA ILE A 784 -4.73 6.42 -23.56
C ILE A 784 -4.51 7.94 -23.45
N GLU A 785 -4.65 8.71 -24.52
CA GLU A 785 -4.50 10.18 -24.47
C GLU A 785 -5.86 10.89 -24.31
N PRO A 786 -5.90 12.13 -23.77
CA PRO A 786 -7.12 12.94 -23.77
C PRO A 786 -7.61 13.21 -25.20
N GLY A 787 -8.88 12.92 -25.45
CA GLY A 787 -9.59 13.29 -26.66
C GLY A 787 -9.72 14.82 -26.76
N THR A 788 -9.43 15.34 -27.95
CA THR A 788 -9.42 16.79 -28.23
C THR A 788 -10.69 17.28 -28.92
N SER A 789 -11.63 16.38 -29.20
CA SER A 789 -12.89 16.69 -29.90
C SER A 789 -13.98 17.24 -28.97
N GLY A 790 -13.90 17.00 -27.66
CA GLY A 790 -14.97 17.29 -26.71
C GLY A 790 -16.23 16.43 -26.93
N PHE A 791 -16.10 15.34 -27.68
CA PHE A 791 -17.22 14.45 -28.06
C PHE A 791 -17.14 13.13 -27.32
N SER A 792 -18.28 12.65 -26.81
CA SER A 792 -18.41 11.47 -25.96
C SER A 792 -19.48 10.52 -26.50
N ASN A 793 -19.09 9.29 -26.86
CA ASN A 793 -19.92 8.27 -27.50
C ASN A 793 -19.90 6.94 -26.73
N MET A 794 -20.41 6.99 -25.50
CA MET A 794 -20.49 5.85 -24.58
C MET A 794 -21.20 4.63 -25.18
N GLY A 795 -22.31 4.86 -25.92
CA GLY A 795 -23.06 3.78 -26.57
C GLY A 795 -22.23 3.01 -27.61
N ASP A 796 -21.33 3.69 -28.33
CA ASP A 796 -20.42 3.01 -29.27
C ASP A 796 -19.41 2.12 -28.54
N ALA A 797 -18.86 2.61 -27.42
CA ALA A 797 -17.91 1.88 -26.59
C ALA A 797 -18.55 0.64 -25.94
N MET A 798 -19.74 0.80 -25.38
CA MET A 798 -20.58 -0.29 -24.87
C MET A 798 -20.91 -1.31 -25.96
N ARG A 799 -21.23 -0.87 -27.19
CA ARG A 799 -21.49 -1.75 -28.34
C ARG A 799 -20.24 -2.56 -28.69
N ARG A 800 -19.07 -1.92 -28.71
CA ARG A 800 -17.80 -2.61 -28.94
C ARG A 800 -17.51 -3.63 -27.83
N ALA A 801 -17.77 -3.31 -26.57
CA ALA A 801 -17.63 -4.23 -25.43
C ALA A 801 -18.57 -5.44 -25.54
N TYR A 802 -19.84 -5.21 -25.89
CA TYR A 802 -20.82 -6.26 -26.17
C TYR A 802 -20.31 -7.25 -27.23
N HIS A 803 -19.76 -6.78 -28.36
CA HIS A 803 -19.22 -7.65 -29.41
C HIS A 803 -17.89 -8.32 -29.06
N ILE A 804 -17.18 -7.88 -28.01
CA ILE A 804 -16.06 -8.64 -27.45
C ILE A 804 -16.58 -9.86 -26.69
N LEU A 805 -17.58 -9.67 -25.81
CA LEU A 805 -18.07 -10.68 -24.86
C LEU A 805 -19.16 -11.59 -25.40
N ASN A 806 -20.05 -11.12 -26.29
CA ASN A 806 -21.15 -11.92 -26.83
C ASN A 806 -20.70 -12.84 -27.97
N LYS A 807 -19.70 -13.68 -27.68
CA LYS A 807 -19.24 -14.79 -28.51
C LYS A 807 -19.65 -16.11 -27.84
N PRO A 808 -19.98 -17.16 -28.62
CA PRO A 808 -20.23 -18.48 -28.07
C PRO A 808 -18.99 -19.02 -27.34
N SER A 809 -19.15 -19.35 -26.06
CA SER A 809 -18.15 -20.09 -25.29
C SER A 809 -18.53 -21.57 -25.24
N LYS A 810 -17.53 -22.46 -25.18
CA LYS A 810 -17.74 -23.89 -24.90
C LYS A 810 -17.90 -24.18 -23.42
N ASP A 811 -17.33 -23.31 -22.59
CA ASP A 811 -17.34 -23.41 -21.14
C ASP A 811 -18.25 -22.31 -20.55
N PRO A 812 -18.88 -22.54 -19.39
CA PRO A 812 -19.54 -21.48 -18.63
C PRO A 812 -18.53 -20.41 -18.21
N VAL A 813 -18.87 -19.14 -18.43
CA VAL A 813 -18.01 -17.96 -18.23
C VAL A 813 -18.87 -16.79 -17.79
N SER A 814 -18.60 -16.24 -16.60
CA SER A 814 -19.24 -15.00 -16.14
C SER A 814 -18.67 -13.79 -16.89
N LYS A 815 -19.56 -12.92 -17.39
CA LYS A 815 -19.22 -11.81 -18.29
C LYS A 815 -19.59 -10.46 -17.67
N TYR A 816 -18.68 -9.50 -17.73
CA TYR A 816 -18.81 -8.19 -17.08
C TYR A 816 -18.38 -7.04 -18.01
N ILE A 817 -19.13 -5.94 -18.01
CA ILE A 817 -18.76 -4.66 -18.62
C ILE A 817 -18.84 -3.61 -17.53
N VAL A 818 -17.72 -2.92 -17.28
CA VAL A 818 -17.63 -1.81 -16.32
C VAL A 818 -17.38 -0.54 -17.12
N VAL A 819 -18.34 0.38 -17.10
CA VAL A 819 -18.30 1.65 -17.83
C VAL A 819 -17.91 2.76 -16.87
N LEU A 820 -16.78 3.41 -17.14
CA LEU A 820 -16.30 4.58 -16.43
C LEU A 820 -16.62 5.80 -17.30
N ALA A 821 -17.48 6.68 -16.78
CA ALA A 821 -17.97 7.86 -17.47
C ALA A 821 -17.47 9.15 -16.81
N GLY A 822 -16.76 9.97 -17.57
CA GLY A 822 -16.29 11.30 -17.16
C GLY A 822 -17.15 12.43 -17.74
N SER A 823 -18.17 12.09 -18.54
CA SER A 823 -19.01 13.03 -19.26
C SER A 823 -20.39 12.45 -19.58
N VAL A 824 -21.37 13.35 -19.81
CA VAL A 824 -22.62 12.99 -20.48
C VAL A 824 -22.31 12.62 -21.93
N PRO A 825 -22.81 11.47 -22.46
CA PRO A 825 -22.66 11.17 -23.88
C PRO A 825 -23.34 12.26 -24.71
N ASN A 826 -22.69 12.68 -25.79
CA ASN A 826 -23.17 13.74 -26.68
C ASN A 826 -23.04 13.36 -28.18
N ARG A 827 -22.58 12.14 -28.47
CA ARG A 827 -22.50 11.54 -29.81
C ARG A 827 -22.99 10.11 -29.78
N TRP A 828 -23.51 9.67 -30.92
CA TRP A 828 -23.97 8.30 -31.13
C TRP A 828 -23.66 7.82 -32.54
N THR A 829 -23.66 6.50 -32.73
CA THR A 829 -23.28 5.89 -34.01
C THR A 829 -24.51 5.37 -34.75
N ALA A 830 -24.75 5.89 -35.96
CA ALA A 830 -25.84 5.45 -36.84
C ALA A 830 -25.43 4.28 -37.75
N MET A 831 -26.40 3.53 -38.26
CA MET A 831 -26.19 2.50 -39.28
C MET A 831 -25.75 3.09 -40.63
N ASN A 832 -26.20 4.31 -40.96
CA ASN A 832 -25.87 5.01 -42.20
C ASN A 832 -26.00 6.54 -42.01
N ASN A 833 -25.49 7.32 -42.96
CA ASN A 833 -25.53 8.78 -42.90
C ASN A 833 -26.97 9.38 -42.94
N VAL A 834 -27.94 8.68 -43.53
CA VAL A 834 -29.24 9.27 -43.93
C VAL A 834 -30.34 9.06 -42.89
N GLY A 835 -30.45 7.86 -42.31
CA GLY A 835 -31.50 7.51 -41.34
C GLY A 835 -31.08 7.71 -39.88
N ASN A 836 -32.05 7.62 -38.97
CA ASN A 836 -31.82 7.69 -37.51
C ASN A 836 -31.74 6.30 -36.85
N GLU A 837 -31.37 5.27 -37.61
CA GLU A 837 -31.24 3.90 -37.10
C GLU A 837 -29.91 3.74 -36.33
N PRO A 838 -29.91 3.32 -35.05
CA PRO A 838 -28.70 3.12 -34.26
C PRO A 838 -27.88 1.93 -34.76
N LYS A 839 -26.55 2.06 -34.78
CA LYS A 839 -25.65 0.96 -35.14
C LYS A 839 -25.60 -0.06 -34.02
N THR A 840 -26.09 -1.28 -34.27
CA THR A 840 -26.10 -2.38 -33.29
C THR A 840 -25.05 -3.46 -33.61
N GLY A 841 -24.73 -3.67 -34.89
CA GLY A 841 -23.73 -4.63 -35.34
C GLY A 841 -22.29 -4.24 -34.97
N ASN A 842 -21.37 -5.20 -35.04
CA ASN A 842 -19.94 -4.96 -34.87
C ASN A 842 -19.37 -4.13 -36.04
N GLY A 843 -18.16 -3.57 -35.88
CA GLY A 843 -17.50 -2.72 -36.89
C GLY A 843 -17.28 -1.29 -36.40
N LYS A 844 -16.63 -0.49 -37.24
CA LYS A 844 -16.24 0.90 -36.94
C LYS A 844 -17.45 1.82 -36.76
N ALA A 845 -17.25 2.94 -36.10
CA ALA A 845 -18.21 4.04 -36.01
C ALA A 845 -18.04 4.99 -37.21
N ASP A 846 -18.54 4.57 -38.38
CA ASP A 846 -18.36 5.31 -39.64
C ASP A 846 -19.33 6.51 -39.80
N HIS A 847 -20.37 6.57 -38.95
CA HIS A 847 -21.49 7.49 -39.07
C HIS A 847 -21.87 8.08 -37.70
N ILE A 848 -20.96 8.86 -37.12
CA ILE A 848 -21.14 9.51 -35.83
C ILE A 848 -22.10 10.72 -36.00
N LYS A 849 -23.12 10.82 -35.14
CA LYS A 849 -24.16 11.86 -35.17
C LYS A 849 -24.28 12.58 -33.82
N PRO A 850 -24.68 13.87 -33.82
CA PRO A 850 -25.12 14.58 -32.63
C PRO A 850 -26.57 14.22 -32.27
N ASP A 851 -26.99 14.63 -31.08
CA ASP A 851 -28.37 14.48 -30.61
C ASP A 851 -29.36 15.29 -31.46
N ASN A 852 -30.59 14.79 -31.59
CA ASN A 852 -31.71 15.49 -32.21
C ASN A 852 -33.05 15.00 -31.61
N GLU A 853 -34.15 15.67 -31.94
CA GLU A 853 -35.49 15.39 -31.39
C GLU A 853 -35.99 13.94 -31.59
N ALA A 854 -35.44 13.20 -32.56
CA ALA A 854 -35.89 11.85 -32.88
C ALA A 854 -35.00 10.74 -32.29
N TYR A 855 -33.74 11.03 -31.96
CA TYR A 855 -32.84 10.08 -31.30
C TYR A 855 -31.63 10.80 -30.69
N SER A 856 -31.28 10.45 -29.45
CA SER A 856 -30.12 10.99 -28.72
C SER A 856 -29.06 9.94 -28.41
N SER A 857 -27.90 10.40 -27.99
CA SER A 857 -26.79 9.58 -27.50
C SER A 857 -27.05 8.95 -26.14
N THR A 858 -27.88 9.58 -25.31
CA THR A 858 -28.49 8.95 -24.14
C THR A 858 -29.36 7.76 -24.54
N ASP A 859 -30.21 7.90 -25.57
CA ASP A 859 -31.04 6.78 -26.06
C ASP A 859 -30.19 5.65 -26.66
N TYR A 860 -29.12 6.01 -27.37
CA TYR A 860 -28.16 5.03 -27.89
C TYR A 860 -27.47 4.23 -26.78
N ALA A 861 -27.06 4.90 -25.69
CA ALA A 861 -26.48 4.22 -24.53
C ALA A 861 -27.48 3.25 -23.87
N LYS A 862 -28.75 3.67 -23.70
CA LYS A 862 -29.83 2.82 -23.18
C LYS A 862 -30.09 1.59 -24.05
N ASP A 863 -30.24 1.76 -25.36
CA ASP A 863 -30.57 0.66 -26.29
C ASP A 863 -29.45 -0.38 -26.35
N ILE A 864 -28.19 0.06 -26.34
CA ILE A 864 -27.03 -0.83 -26.27
C ILE A 864 -26.92 -1.46 -24.88
N GLY A 865 -27.21 -0.75 -23.80
CA GLY A 865 -27.25 -1.30 -22.44
C GLY A 865 -28.28 -2.41 -22.27
N LYS A 866 -29.50 -2.21 -22.77
CA LYS A 866 -30.56 -3.23 -22.84
C LYS A 866 -30.11 -4.48 -23.61
N MET A 867 -29.32 -4.30 -24.69
CA MET A 867 -28.76 -5.41 -25.47
C MET A 867 -27.69 -6.20 -24.70
N ILE A 868 -26.89 -5.53 -23.88
CA ILE A 868 -25.87 -6.14 -23.01
C ILE A 868 -26.55 -7.00 -21.93
N THR A 869 -27.48 -6.42 -21.17
CA THR A 869 -28.15 -7.11 -20.05
C THR A 869 -29.04 -8.24 -20.54
N SER A 870 -29.74 -8.06 -21.66
CA SER A 870 -30.54 -9.13 -22.31
C SER A 870 -29.70 -10.32 -22.80
N ALA A 871 -28.39 -10.16 -22.97
CA ALA A 871 -27.45 -11.23 -23.30
C ALA A 871 -26.83 -11.90 -22.06
N GLY A 872 -27.30 -11.59 -20.86
CA GLY A 872 -26.77 -12.14 -19.60
C GLY A 872 -25.38 -11.62 -19.23
N ILE A 873 -24.99 -10.44 -19.73
CA ILE A 873 -23.73 -9.79 -19.39
C ILE A 873 -24.00 -8.77 -18.28
N ASN A 874 -23.25 -8.88 -17.19
CA ASN A 874 -23.35 -7.94 -16.07
C ASN A 874 -22.81 -6.57 -16.49
N LEU A 875 -23.67 -5.56 -16.54
CA LEU A 875 -23.31 -4.18 -16.88
C LEU A 875 -23.28 -3.33 -15.61
N GLN A 876 -22.26 -2.50 -15.47
CA GLN A 876 -22.08 -1.61 -14.33
C GLN A 876 -21.58 -0.25 -14.80
N PHE A 877 -22.08 0.82 -14.18
CA PHE A 877 -21.71 2.21 -14.49
C PHE A 877 -21.06 2.87 -13.28
N ILE A 878 -19.98 3.62 -13.55
CA ILE A 878 -19.26 4.43 -12.58
C ILE A 878 -19.16 5.84 -13.16
N ASP A 879 -19.81 6.79 -12.49
CA ASP A 879 -19.65 8.22 -12.72
C ASP A 879 -18.47 8.72 -11.90
N PHE A 880 -17.46 9.28 -12.57
CA PHE A 880 -16.28 9.91 -11.95
C PHE A 880 -16.13 11.39 -12.33
N SER A 881 -17.14 11.99 -12.94
CA SER A 881 -17.05 13.34 -13.53
C SER A 881 -17.07 14.46 -12.49
N ASP A 882 -16.28 15.53 -12.70
CA ASP A 882 -16.35 16.73 -11.85
C ASP A 882 -17.77 17.36 -11.82
N GLU A 883 -18.48 17.31 -12.95
CA GLU A 883 -19.84 17.82 -13.08
C GLU A 883 -20.90 16.82 -12.60
N ASN A 884 -22.09 17.31 -12.25
CA ASN A 884 -23.19 16.42 -11.83
C ASN A 884 -23.90 15.81 -13.05
N ILE A 885 -23.37 14.70 -13.56
CA ILE A 885 -24.00 13.92 -14.65
C ILE A 885 -24.96 12.83 -14.12
N GLY A 886 -25.04 12.65 -12.80
CA GLY A 886 -25.70 11.53 -12.13
C GLY A 886 -27.18 11.33 -12.48
N THR A 887 -27.89 12.39 -12.88
CA THR A 887 -29.28 12.27 -13.40
C THR A 887 -29.33 11.48 -14.71
N VAL A 888 -28.43 11.77 -15.65
CA VAL A 888 -28.37 11.06 -16.93
C VAL A 888 -27.76 9.67 -16.75
N MET A 889 -26.81 9.51 -15.83
CA MET A 889 -26.23 8.20 -15.52
C MET A 889 -27.27 7.23 -14.95
N GLU A 890 -28.08 7.69 -14.00
CA GLU A 890 -29.20 6.92 -13.45
C GLU A 890 -30.21 6.55 -14.54
N GLU A 891 -30.54 7.49 -15.44
CA GLU A 891 -31.46 7.25 -16.54
C GLU A 891 -30.94 6.20 -17.53
N ILE A 892 -29.64 6.25 -17.89
CA ILE A 892 -28.99 5.25 -18.75
C ILE A 892 -28.94 3.89 -18.05
N ALA A 893 -28.48 3.84 -16.80
CA ALA A 893 -28.25 2.58 -16.09
C ALA A 893 -29.56 1.85 -15.74
N ALA A 894 -30.58 2.56 -15.26
CA ALA A 894 -31.88 1.99 -14.93
C ALA A 894 -32.60 1.45 -16.18
N GLU A 895 -32.65 2.23 -17.27
CA GLU A 895 -33.23 1.78 -18.54
C GLU A 895 -32.42 0.63 -19.16
N SER A 896 -31.10 0.59 -18.97
CA SER A 896 -30.26 -0.54 -19.40
C SER A 896 -30.60 -1.86 -18.70
N GLY A 897 -31.38 -1.84 -17.60
CA GLY A 897 -31.71 -3.03 -16.82
C GLY A 897 -30.58 -3.47 -15.88
N VAL A 898 -29.75 -2.53 -15.43
CA VAL A 898 -28.77 -2.77 -14.36
C VAL A 898 -29.51 -2.97 -13.03
N GLU A 899 -28.95 -3.75 -12.11
CA GLU A 899 -29.51 -3.90 -10.75
C GLU A 899 -29.23 -2.66 -9.88
N SER A 900 -30.13 -2.33 -8.96
CA SER A 900 -29.86 -1.24 -8.01
C SER A 900 -28.85 -1.66 -6.93
N ILE A 901 -27.97 -0.73 -6.57
CA ILE A 901 -26.99 -0.87 -5.50
C ILE A 901 -27.71 -0.67 -4.17
N GLU A 902 -27.78 -1.70 -3.34
CA GLU A 902 -28.58 -1.75 -2.11
C GLU A 902 -28.32 -0.56 -1.16
N ALA A 903 -27.06 -0.11 -1.06
CA ALA A 903 -26.66 1.00 -0.19
C ALA A 903 -27.16 2.38 -0.63
N THR A 904 -27.41 2.60 -1.93
CA THR A 904 -27.74 3.93 -2.51
C THR A 904 -29.11 3.97 -3.18
N GLY A 905 -29.68 2.81 -3.54
CA GLY A 905 -30.87 2.70 -4.38
C GLY A 905 -30.65 3.19 -5.82
N LYS A 906 -29.40 3.38 -6.25
CA LYS A 906 -29.02 3.85 -7.60
C LYS A 906 -28.52 2.71 -8.47
N HIS A 907 -28.60 2.89 -9.77
CA HIS A 907 -28.18 1.89 -10.76
C HIS A 907 -26.73 2.13 -11.26
N TYR A 908 -26.06 3.15 -10.71
CA TYR A 908 -24.67 3.50 -10.98
C TYR A 908 -23.94 3.86 -9.69
N TYR A 909 -22.63 3.68 -9.68
CA TYR A 909 -21.75 4.17 -8.63
C TYR A 909 -21.30 5.60 -8.93
N ARG A 910 -21.16 6.44 -7.91
CA ARG A 910 -20.60 7.80 -8.01
C ARG A 910 -19.32 7.86 -7.19
N ALA A 911 -18.22 8.24 -7.82
CA ALA A 911 -16.97 8.61 -7.16
C ALA A 911 -16.79 10.14 -7.23
N ASN A 912 -16.50 10.77 -6.11
CA ASN A 912 -16.19 12.20 -6.01
C ASN A 912 -14.68 12.47 -5.89
N ASP A 913 -13.90 11.44 -5.55
CA ASP A 913 -12.44 11.47 -5.51
C ASP A 913 -11.83 10.09 -5.85
N PHE A 914 -10.50 10.01 -5.84
CA PHE A 914 -9.76 8.78 -6.13
C PHE A 914 -9.98 7.66 -5.11
N ILE A 915 -10.19 7.97 -3.83
CA ILE A 915 -10.36 6.97 -2.77
C ILE A 915 -11.74 6.31 -2.95
N GLU A 916 -12.79 7.10 -3.15
CA GLU A 916 -14.12 6.56 -3.48
C GLU A 916 -14.09 5.74 -4.77
N LEU A 917 -13.37 6.19 -5.81
CA LEU A 917 -13.23 5.45 -7.06
C LEU A 917 -12.52 4.10 -6.87
N ALA A 918 -11.47 4.06 -6.04
CA ALA A 918 -10.78 2.84 -5.67
C ALA A 918 -11.68 1.90 -4.86
N ASP A 919 -12.39 2.39 -3.84
CA ASP A 919 -13.33 1.60 -3.03
C ASP A 919 -14.48 1.01 -3.86
N ILE A 920 -15.03 1.78 -4.81
CA ILE A 920 -16.01 1.27 -5.77
C ILE A 920 -15.41 0.13 -6.60
N PHE A 921 -14.21 0.32 -7.13
CA PHE A 921 -13.51 -0.71 -7.88
C PHE A 921 -13.19 -1.95 -7.05
N ASP A 922 -12.87 -1.80 -5.77
CA ASP A 922 -12.65 -2.90 -4.84
C ASP A 922 -13.94 -3.70 -4.66
N ASN A 923 -15.07 -3.05 -4.42
CA ASN A 923 -16.38 -3.71 -4.34
C ASN A 923 -16.75 -4.43 -5.65
N ILE A 924 -16.44 -3.84 -6.81
CA ILE A 924 -16.67 -4.45 -8.13
C ILE A 924 -15.74 -5.64 -8.36
N CYS A 925 -14.45 -5.53 -7.99
CA CYS A 925 -13.49 -6.63 -8.04
C CYS A 925 -13.89 -7.77 -7.11
N LEU A 926 -14.41 -7.47 -5.92
CA LEU A 926 -14.96 -8.44 -4.98
C LEU A 926 -16.17 -9.14 -5.61
N LYS A 927 -17.16 -8.40 -6.18
CA LYS A 927 -18.31 -9.01 -6.88
C LYS A 927 -17.84 -9.92 -8.01
N ILE A 928 -16.96 -9.46 -8.89
CA ILE A 928 -16.40 -10.28 -9.99
C ILE A 928 -15.60 -11.49 -9.46
N ASN A 929 -14.85 -11.35 -8.36
CA ASN A 929 -14.09 -12.47 -7.77
C ASN A 929 -14.97 -13.52 -7.12
N TYR A 930 -16.07 -13.11 -6.50
CA TYR A 930 -16.90 -13.97 -5.65
C TYR A 930 -18.23 -14.41 -6.25
N ASP A 931 -18.67 -13.81 -7.36
CA ASP A 931 -19.70 -14.36 -8.24
C ASP A 931 -19.17 -15.67 -8.86
N VAL A 932 -19.60 -16.78 -8.29
CA VAL A 932 -19.17 -18.11 -8.71
C VAL A 932 -20.39 -18.93 -9.12
N VAL A 933 -20.23 -19.71 -10.18
CA VAL A 933 -21.24 -20.63 -10.69
C VAL A 933 -20.68 -22.04 -10.59
N LEU A 934 -21.46 -22.95 -10.02
CA LEU A 934 -21.12 -24.36 -9.84
C LEU A 934 -21.86 -25.19 -10.90
N ASP A 935 -21.09 -25.96 -11.66
CA ASP A 935 -21.58 -26.82 -12.75
C ASP A 935 -21.28 -28.30 -12.47
N ASN A 936 -21.99 -29.18 -13.18
CA ASN A 936 -21.83 -30.63 -13.11
C ASN A 936 -21.99 -31.21 -11.69
N VAL A 937 -22.95 -30.68 -10.91
CA VAL A 937 -23.36 -31.28 -9.64
C VAL A 937 -24.19 -32.52 -9.94
N LEU A 938 -23.65 -33.71 -9.62
CA LEU A 938 -24.23 -34.99 -10.04
C LEU A 938 -25.27 -35.48 -9.05
N TYR A 939 -26.45 -35.87 -9.54
CA TYR A 939 -27.50 -36.53 -8.78
C TYR A 939 -27.55 -38.03 -9.11
N GLU A 940 -27.68 -38.89 -8.09
CA GLU A 940 -27.94 -40.33 -8.24
C GLU A 940 -29.03 -40.81 -7.25
N GLU A 941 -29.99 -41.60 -7.71
CA GLU A 941 -30.97 -42.28 -6.83
C GLU A 941 -31.32 -43.68 -7.33
N ILE A 942 -31.37 -44.67 -6.44
CA ILE A 942 -31.86 -46.03 -6.73
C ILE A 942 -33.25 -46.20 -6.11
N LEU A 943 -34.30 -46.23 -6.93
CA LEU A 943 -35.67 -46.36 -6.46
C LEU A 943 -35.92 -47.71 -5.75
N PRO A 944 -36.71 -47.77 -4.66
CA PRO A 944 -36.98 -49.00 -3.91
C PRO A 944 -37.62 -50.12 -4.74
N ALA A 945 -37.45 -51.37 -4.28
CA ALA A 945 -37.93 -52.56 -4.97
C ALA A 945 -39.47 -52.64 -5.04
N GLY A 946 -40.06 -52.25 -6.17
CA GLY A 946 -41.51 -52.12 -6.35
C GLY A 946 -41.97 -50.69 -6.58
N VAL A 947 -41.05 -49.74 -6.78
CA VAL A 947 -41.29 -48.38 -7.23
C VAL A 947 -40.76 -48.25 -8.66
N LEU A 948 -41.54 -47.67 -9.57
CA LEU A 948 -41.15 -47.38 -10.95
C LEU A 948 -41.17 -45.88 -11.20
N PRO A 949 -40.20 -45.30 -11.94
CA PRO A 949 -40.31 -43.92 -12.39
C PRO A 949 -41.37 -43.80 -13.50
N VAL A 950 -42.12 -42.71 -13.49
CA VAL A 950 -43.11 -42.33 -14.51
C VAL A 950 -42.60 -41.15 -15.31
N GLU A 951 -42.04 -40.15 -14.62
CA GLU A 951 -41.60 -38.89 -15.18
C GLU A 951 -40.37 -38.41 -14.40
N VAL A 952 -39.30 -38.06 -15.11
CA VAL A 952 -38.08 -37.46 -14.57
C VAL A 952 -37.79 -36.19 -15.40
N PRO A 953 -37.11 -35.17 -14.83
CA PRO A 953 -36.68 -33.99 -15.59
C PRO A 953 -35.82 -34.37 -16.80
N ASP A 954 -35.91 -33.59 -17.89
CA ASP A 954 -35.24 -33.87 -19.18
C ASP A 954 -33.70 -33.98 -19.09
N TRP A 955 -33.10 -33.44 -18.03
CA TRP A 955 -31.66 -33.53 -17.75
C TRP A 955 -31.24 -34.81 -17.00
N MET A 956 -32.18 -35.70 -16.69
CA MET A 956 -31.95 -37.00 -16.07
C MET A 956 -32.07 -38.18 -17.05
N SER A 957 -31.43 -39.29 -16.69
CA SER A 957 -31.52 -40.58 -17.37
C SER A 957 -31.84 -41.70 -16.37
N THR A 958 -32.36 -42.82 -16.86
CA THR A 958 -32.72 -43.98 -16.03
C THR A 958 -32.04 -45.27 -16.52
N GLN A 959 -31.69 -46.15 -15.60
CA GLN A 959 -31.00 -47.41 -15.86
C GLN A 959 -31.51 -48.53 -14.94
N SER A 960 -31.67 -49.75 -15.46
CA SER A 960 -31.96 -50.92 -14.61
C SER A 960 -30.69 -51.42 -13.93
N VAL A 961 -30.74 -51.63 -12.61
CA VAL A 961 -29.63 -52.12 -11.78
C VAL A 961 -30.08 -53.31 -10.92
N SER A 962 -29.16 -54.22 -10.59
CA SER A 962 -29.44 -55.32 -9.66
C SER A 962 -28.84 -55.02 -8.30
N VAL A 963 -29.67 -54.97 -7.26
CA VAL A 963 -29.25 -54.72 -5.87
C VAL A 963 -29.90 -55.78 -4.98
N GLY A 964 -29.10 -56.51 -4.20
CA GLY A 964 -29.60 -57.59 -3.34
C GLY A 964 -30.33 -58.73 -4.08
N GLY A 965 -30.04 -58.94 -5.36
CA GLY A 965 -30.72 -59.93 -6.21
C GLY A 965 -32.06 -59.47 -6.78
N VAL A 966 -32.45 -58.22 -6.59
CA VAL A 966 -33.69 -57.63 -7.14
C VAL A 966 -33.37 -56.54 -8.15
N THR A 967 -34.08 -56.52 -9.28
CA THR A 967 -33.98 -55.43 -10.25
C THR A 967 -34.67 -54.17 -9.71
N ARG A 968 -33.92 -53.08 -9.63
CA ARG A 968 -34.35 -51.72 -9.25
C ARG A 968 -33.97 -50.74 -10.37
N THR A 969 -34.47 -49.51 -10.31
CA THR A 969 -34.12 -48.46 -11.29
C THR A 969 -33.22 -47.42 -10.64
N LYS A 970 -32.05 -47.18 -11.22
CA LYS A 970 -31.18 -46.04 -10.94
C LYS A 970 -31.60 -44.86 -11.82
N ILE A 971 -31.63 -43.67 -11.24
CA ILE A 971 -31.82 -42.37 -11.89
C ILE A 971 -30.52 -41.60 -11.72
N THR A 972 -30.06 -40.92 -12.78
CA THR A 972 -28.85 -40.07 -12.72
C THR A 972 -29.04 -38.81 -13.55
N GLY A 973 -28.45 -37.68 -13.12
CA GLY A 973 -28.47 -36.42 -13.87
C GLY A 973 -27.41 -35.44 -13.38
N ALA A 974 -27.19 -34.35 -14.12
CA ALA A 974 -26.25 -33.30 -13.76
C ALA A 974 -26.96 -31.95 -13.70
N ILE A 975 -26.78 -31.23 -12.59
CA ILE A 975 -27.29 -29.88 -12.38
C ILE A 975 -26.16 -28.88 -12.70
N ASN A 976 -26.50 -27.87 -13.49
CA ASN A 976 -25.59 -26.87 -14.02
C ASN A 976 -26.11 -25.46 -13.68
N ASN A 977 -25.24 -24.46 -13.76
CA ASN A 977 -25.49 -23.06 -13.46
C ASN A 977 -26.02 -22.77 -12.03
N ILE A 978 -25.50 -23.45 -11.00
CA ILE A 978 -25.88 -23.18 -9.60
C ILE A 978 -25.13 -21.92 -9.10
N PRO A 979 -25.82 -20.81 -8.80
CA PRO A 979 -25.17 -19.61 -8.29
C PRO A 979 -24.69 -19.81 -6.86
N LEU A 980 -23.46 -19.37 -6.58
CA LEU A 980 -22.87 -19.34 -5.26
C LEU A 980 -22.81 -17.90 -4.75
N THR A 981 -23.39 -17.64 -3.58
CA THR A 981 -23.24 -16.36 -2.89
C THR A 981 -22.12 -16.46 -1.86
N TYR A 982 -21.05 -15.68 -2.01
CA TYR A 982 -20.00 -15.60 -1.01
C TYR A 982 -20.49 -14.90 0.26
N LYS A 983 -20.13 -15.47 1.42
CA LYS A 983 -20.53 -15.01 2.77
C LYS A 983 -19.33 -14.60 3.64
N GLY A 984 -18.19 -14.27 3.03
CA GLY A 984 -16.98 -13.81 3.74
C GLY A 984 -16.09 -14.91 4.32
N LYS A 985 -16.54 -16.17 4.34
CA LYS A 985 -15.77 -17.36 4.79
C LYS A 985 -15.97 -18.60 3.92
N GLY A 986 -16.66 -18.46 2.81
CA GLY A 986 -17.21 -19.57 2.04
C GLY A 986 -18.43 -19.15 1.23
N TYR A 987 -19.06 -20.12 0.59
CA TYR A 987 -20.12 -19.92 -0.39
C TYR A 987 -21.41 -20.62 0.04
N SER A 988 -22.52 -19.89 0.05
CA SER A 988 -23.86 -20.47 0.24
C SER A 988 -24.55 -20.70 -1.10
N PHE A 989 -25.35 -21.75 -1.21
CA PHE A 989 -26.17 -22.02 -2.40
C PHE A 989 -27.55 -22.59 -2.05
N ASP A 990 -28.49 -22.38 -2.96
CA ASP A 990 -29.80 -23.02 -3.00
C ASP A 990 -30.04 -23.49 -4.45
N ILE A 991 -30.34 -24.78 -4.63
CA ILE A 991 -30.58 -25.39 -5.95
C ILE A 991 -32.08 -25.33 -6.31
N GLY A 992 -32.92 -24.84 -5.38
CA GLY A 992 -34.36 -24.95 -5.45
C GLY A 992 -34.83 -26.39 -5.20
N SER A 993 -36.02 -26.71 -5.71
CA SER A 993 -36.57 -28.06 -5.61
C SER A 993 -36.99 -28.61 -6.96
N PHE A 994 -36.59 -29.85 -7.24
CA PHE A 994 -37.04 -30.62 -8.40
C PHE A 994 -37.87 -31.83 -7.95
N LYS A 995 -38.56 -32.45 -8.91
CA LYS A 995 -39.48 -33.56 -8.67
C LYS A 995 -39.19 -34.74 -9.57
N ILE A 996 -39.38 -35.94 -9.02
CA ILE A 996 -39.41 -37.21 -9.75
C ILE A 996 -40.78 -37.83 -9.50
N LYS A 997 -41.52 -38.17 -10.55
CA LYS A 997 -42.83 -38.82 -10.42
C LYS A 997 -42.65 -40.33 -10.43
N VAL A 998 -43.18 -41.01 -9.42
CA VAL A 998 -43.04 -42.46 -9.25
C VAL A 998 -44.39 -43.15 -9.09
N LYS A 999 -44.43 -44.45 -9.39
CA LYS A 999 -45.60 -45.32 -9.27
C LYS A 999 -45.30 -46.50 -8.36
N PHE A 1000 -46.20 -46.76 -7.42
CA PHE A 1000 -46.04 -47.81 -6.42
C PHE A 1000 -46.71 -49.10 -6.88
N MET A 1001 -45.93 -50.17 -7.02
CA MET A 1001 -46.33 -51.45 -7.61
C MET A 1001 -46.37 -52.61 -6.60
N LYS A 1002 -46.11 -52.36 -5.31
CA LYS A 1002 -46.24 -53.33 -4.22
C LYS A 1002 -46.95 -52.70 -3.02
N PRO A 1003 -47.90 -53.40 -2.36
CA PRO A 1003 -48.52 -52.93 -1.13
C PRO A 1003 -47.57 -53.11 0.08
N GLY A 1004 -47.84 -52.38 1.15
CA GLY A 1004 -47.07 -52.38 2.39
C GLY A 1004 -46.19 -51.14 2.56
N THR A 1005 -45.35 -51.17 3.59
CA THR A 1005 -44.44 -50.08 3.92
C THR A 1005 -43.21 -50.10 3.00
N ILE A 1006 -43.06 -49.08 2.17
CA ILE A 1006 -41.90 -48.89 1.30
C ILE A 1006 -41.00 -47.81 1.89
N VAL A 1007 -39.76 -48.19 2.20
CA VAL A 1007 -38.70 -47.27 2.65
C VAL A 1007 -37.87 -46.85 1.45
N PHE A 1008 -37.72 -45.55 1.26
CA PHE A 1008 -36.66 -44.98 0.45
C PHE A 1008 -35.47 -44.74 1.38
N ASP A 1009 -34.46 -45.60 1.26
CA ASP A 1009 -33.20 -45.47 1.99
C ASP A 1009 -32.48 -44.18 1.53
N GLY A 1010 -31.90 -43.44 2.48
CA GLY A 1010 -31.02 -42.32 2.20
C GLY A 1010 -29.71 -42.72 1.54
N ALA A 1011 -29.16 -43.90 1.87
CA ALA A 1011 -27.93 -44.42 1.28
C ALA A 1011 -28.07 -44.74 -0.23
N ASP A 1012 -29.29 -44.99 -0.69
CA ASP A 1012 -29.62 -45.21 -2.10
C ASP A 1012 -29.77 -43.89 -2.90
N SER A 1013 -29.67 -42.70 -2.28
CA SER A 1013 -29.84 -41.40 -2.95
C SER A 1013 -28.79 -40.39 -2.50
N LYS A 1014 -27.97 -39.89 -3.45
CA LYS A 1014 -26.91 -38.93 -3.18
C LYS A 1014 -26.79 -37.84 -4.26
N ILE A 1015 -26.24 -36.72 -3.84
CA ILE A 1015 -25.80 -35.62 -4.70
C ILE A 1015 -24.30 -35.37 -4.46
N ILE A 1016 -23.54 -35.13 -5.54
CA ILE A 1016 -22.08 -34.99 -5.53
C ILE A 1016 -21.71 -33.60 -6.06
N TYR A 1017 -21.01 -32.82 -5.24
CA TYR A 1017 -20.44 -31.54 -5.63
C TYR A 1017 -18.97 -31.75 -5.94
N THR A 1018 -18.49 -31.26 -7.09
CA THR A 1018 -17.05 -31.23 -7.41
C THR A 1018 -16.62 -29.77 -7.52
N ILE A 1019 -15.64 -29.37 -6.71
CA ILE A 1019 -15.24 -27.98 -6.51
C ILE A 1019 -13.75 -27.87 -6.76
N ASP A 1020 -13.39 -27.18 -7.85
CA ASP A 1020 -12.02 -26.80 -8.17
C ASP A 1020 -11.75 -25.41 -7.59
N TYR A 1021 -10.72 -25.25 -6.76
CA TYR A 1021 -10.40 -24.00 -6.08
C TYR A 1021 -8.90 -23.76 -6.02
N ILE A 1022 -8.48 -22.50 -5.84
CA ILE A 1022 -7.10 -22.15 -5.53
C ILE A 1022 -6.99 -22.03 -4.00
N ASP A 1023 -6.08 -22.79 -3.40
CA ASP A 1023 -5.80 -22.69 -1.95
C ASP A 1023 -5.03 -21.41 -1.59
N LYS A 1024 -4.97 -21.11 -0.29
CA LYS A 1024 -4.19 -19.99 0.28
C LYS A 1024 -2.70 -19.95 -0.10
N ASP A 1025 -2.13 -21.07 -0.59
CA ASP A 1025 -0.73 -21.16 -1.05
C ASP A 1025 -0.62 -20.99 -2.58
N GLY A 1026 -1.70 -20.60 -3.26
CA GLY A 1026 -1.77 -20.32 -4.70
C GLY A 1026 -1.89 -21.56 -5.59
N LYS A 1027 -2.25 -22.73 -5.05
CA LYS A 1027 -2.29 -23.98 -5.82
C LYS A 1027 -3.71 -24.42 -6.14
N ASN A 1028 -3.89 -24.93 -7.37
CA ASN A 1028 -5.13 -25.60 -7.77
C ASN A 1028 -5.33 -26.87 -6.95
N GLN A 1029 -6.50 -26.97 -6.32
CA GLN A 1029 -7.03 -28.11 -5.60
C GLN A 1029 -8.37 -28.51 -6.22
N SER A 1030 -8.73 -29.79 -6.11
CA SER A 1030 -10.06 -30.29 -6.48
C SER A 1030 -10.61 -31.13 -5.33
N ARG A 1031 -11.84 -30.85 -4.90
CA ARG A 1031 -12.50 -31.57 -3.80
C ARG A 1031 -13.89 -32.03 -4.23
N SER A 1032 -14.21 -33.28 -3.92
CA SER A 1032 -15.56 -33.83 -4.10
C SER A 1032 -16.27 -33.96 -2.75
N LEU A 1033 -17.56 -33.66 -2.71
CA LEU A 1033 -18.42 -33.74 -1.53
C LEU A 1033 -19.70 -34.52 -1.87
N ASP A 1034 -19.83 -35.72 -1.31
CA ASP A 1034 -21.04 -36.53 -1.39
C ASP A 1034 -22.00 -36.16 -0.26
N LYS A 1035 -23.27 -35.90 -0.58
CA LYS A 1035 -24.35 -35.75 0.39
C LYS A 1035 -25.52 -36.69 0.09
N TYR A 1036 -25.91 -37.46 1.09
CA TYR A 1036 -27.07 -38.34 1.03
C TYR A 1036 -28.36 -37.62 1.46
N PHE A 1037 -29.48 -38.02 0.85
CA PHE A 1037 -30.82 -37.55 1.21
C PHE A 1037 -31.34 -38.28 2.45
N ASN A 1038 -32.39 -37.74 3.11
CA ASN A 1038 -33.02 -38.42 4.24
C ASN A 1038 -33.84 -39.65 3.81
N ASP A 1039 -33.97 -40.58 4.74
CA ASP A 1039 -34.95 -41.67 4.66
C ASP A 1039 -36.37 -41.08 4.59
N ILE A 1040 -37.23 -41.67 3.76
CA ILE A 1040 -38.68 -41.48 3.83
C ILE A 1040 -39.40 -42.82 3.76
N THR A 1041 -40.58 -42.89 4.38
CA THR A 1041 -41.44 -44.07 4.38
C THR A 1041 -42.78 -43.72 3.74
N VAL A 1042 -43.20 -44.53 2.77
CA VAL A 1042 -44.49 -44.43 2.09
C VAL A 1042 -45.29 -45.70 2.37
N ASN A 1043 -46.47 -45.57 2.96
CA ASN A 1043 -47.36 -46.69 3.23
C ASN A 1043 -48.29 -46.91 2.03
N VAL A 1044 -48.06 -47.99 1.28
CA VAL A 1044 -48.87 -48.32 0.10
C VAL A 1044 -50.04 -49.21 0.51
N LYS A 1045 -51.24 -48.64 0.53
CA LYS A 1045 -52.49 -49.36 0.82
C LYS A 1045 -53.01 -50.10 -0.40
N MET A 1046 -53.71 -51.20 -0.17
CA MET A 1046 -54.46 -51.93 -1.18
C MET A 1046 -55.85 -52.19 -0.62
N SER A 1047 -56.82 -51.41 -1.10
CA SER A 1047 -58.23 -51.55 -0.80
C SER A 1047 -58.79 -52.70 -1.64
N VAL A 1048 -59.08 -53.82 -0.99
CA VAL A 1048 -59.75 -54.96 -1.63
C VAL A 1048 -61.24 -54.83 -1.38
N ASP A 1049 -62.00 -54.48 -2.41
CA ASP A 1049 -63.45 -54.61 -2.39
C ASP A 1049 -63.80 -56.11 -2.46
N ILE A 1050 -64.65 -56.57 -1.55
CA ILE A 1050 -64.97 -58.01 -1.35
C ILE A 1050 -66.46 -58.30 -1.68
N ASN A 1051 -67.09 -57.43 -2.48
CA ASN A 1051 -68.47 -57.55 -2.94
C ASN A 1051 -68.59 -58.36 -4.25
#